data_AF-A0AAW2BLV2-F1
#
_entry.id   AF-A0AAW2BLV2-F1
#
_cell.length_a   1.000
_cell.length_b   1.000
_cell.length_c   1.000
_cell.angle_alpha   90.00
_cell.angle_beta   90.00
_cell.angle_gamma   90.00
#
_symmetry.space_group_name_H-M   'P 1'
#
loop_
_entity.id
_entity.type
_entity.pdbx_description
1 polymer ?
#
loop_
_entity_poly.entity_id
_entity_poly.type
_entity_poly.pdbx_seq_one_letter_code
_entity_poly.pdbx_strand_id
1 'polypeptide(L)'
;ECLDKCNVVDMGFSGPRFTWSNRRDVNNLIQERIDRFFVNPSWCLLYPDAKVSHLTRCHSDHCPVLLETSPRRAVHLSRPFRFQSFWLSDPSFPNVVNQAWRQPRKLPEAIEKFSKEAISWNKNHFGNIFGKKKRIMARLRGVQSALASNPSSSLIELENHLLRELDVVLDQEAELWALKSRINWMVLGDRNTSFYHVSALARRKRNLILAVKNEVGDWLLEEREVMNHFREGFMSLYSTSQEFAVRGIDYHLKWQPKLTDEEKDNINHLVTDEEISTALWSMKAYKAPGDSVKEEIKKIFESKKIPEYLNRTNIVLIPKMQGPESINNYRPISLCNSVYKIITKVIVNRIRPFLDKLVSPYQCAFIPGRRGVDNAIIVQEIIHTISKTRGRVGYMAVKIDLEKAYDRLEWSFIRGMLERYNLPDDLIELIMSCISSVSTSLLFNGGNLDSFCPSRGIRQGDPISPYIFILCMDFLGQLIQEKCEAKKWCPVKASRSGPSFSHLFFADDLVLFAKANSDNCTAIREVLDTFCKLSGQSLSVTKSRVFFSPNVSHENRDVLSDTLGFQQTSCLGRYLGFPIKHQGRANQDFNFILDRVKRKLAGWKANLLSMAGRAVLIQASSSTIPAYVMQSNLLPEKVLEGIDRVNGNFLWGSTDNSKKMHWVGWKKVTRPKEDGGLGLQTAKGRNTALLAKLNWRFHTESKAPWAKVLKLKYCNRQRLNARNENKLPSSRIWKSLKKGEVIFKKGVKWTPGYESNLDFWNDSWSNFGPLRNVIQGPLTCSSSSLKVKDVRVSGSWNWPIIQMNLPIDIIRELQATPIPITSRIEDRLA
;
A
#
# COMPACT_ATOMS: atom_id res chain seq x y z
N GLU A 1 -29.27 -12.31 0.44
CA GLU A 1 -30.26 -13.03 1.29
C GLU A 1 -30.42 -14.50 0.91
N CYS A 2 -31.19 -14.85 -0.12
CA CYS A 2 -31.31 -16.25 -0.58
C CYS A 2 -29.92 -16.85 -0.89
N LEU A 3 -29.05 -16.07 -1.54
CA LEU A 3 -27.70 -16.50 -1.88
C LEU A 3 -26.84 -16.88 -0.66
N ASP A 4 -26.92 -16.12 0.42
CA ASP A 4 -26.15 -16.38 1.64
C ASP A 4 -26.75 -17.53 2.45
N LYS A 5 -28.09 -17.64 2.50
CA LYS A 5 -28.82 -18.73 3.17
C LYS A 5 -28.53 -20.08 2.50
N CYS A 6 -28.48 -20.11 1.17
CA CYS A 6 -28.13 -21.30 0.39
C CYS A 6 -26.62 -21.52 0.27
N ASN A 7 -25.80 -20.69 0.93
CA ASN A 7 -24.34 -20.67 0.82
C ASN A 7 -23.81 -20.54 -0.62
N VAL A 8 -24.60 -20.09 -1.59
CA VAL A 8 -24.19 -19.97 -2.98
C VAL A 8 -23.33 -18.72 -3.22
N VAL A 9 -22.54 -18.71 -4.30
CA VAL A 9 -21.75 -17.58 -4.78
C VAL A 9 -22.05 -17.35 -6.25
N ASP A 10 -22.09 -16.08 -6.67
CA ASP A 10 -22.07 -15.72 -8.09
C ASP A 10 -20.80 -16.29 -8.71
N MET A 11 -20.97 -17.10 -9.74
CA MET A 11 -19.88 -17.81 -10.40
C MET A 11 -18.96 -16.86 -11.19
N GLY A 12 -19.39 -15.63 -11.43
CA GLY A 12 -18.75 -14.70 -12.36
C GLY A 12 -19.17 -14.99 -13.80
N PHE A 13 -18.54 -14.30 -14.75
CA PHE A 13 -18.82 -14.45 -16.17
C PHE A 13 -17.64 -13.96 -17.02
N SER A 14 -17.69 -14.28 -18.31
CA SER A 14 -16.85 -13.74 -19.39
C SER A 14 -17.73 -13.18 -20.52
N GLY A 15 -17.26 -12.20 -21.29
CA GLY A 15 -18.07 -11.50 -22.30
C GLY A 15 -18.68 -10.18 -21.80
N PRO A 16 -19.68 -9.61 -22.51
CA PRO A 16 -20.25 -8.29 -22.23
C PRO A 16 -20.68 -8.08 -20.77
N ARG A 17 -20.36 -6.91 -20.19
CA ARG A 17 -20.64 -6.61 -18.77
C ARG A 17 -22.12 -6.69 -18.40
N PHE A 18 -23.01 -6.31 -19.32
CA PHE A 18 -24.45 -6.25 -19.12
C PHE A 18 -25.13 -7.36 -19.91
N THR A 19 -26.02 -8.09 -19.25
CA THR A 19 -26.79 -9.16 -19.89
C THR A 19 -28.08 -8.64 -20.46
N TRP A 20 -28.63 -7.55 -19.95
CA TRP A 20 -29.88 -6.96 -20.41
C TRP A 20 -29.70 -5.50 -20.85
N SER A 21 -30.54 -5.05 -21.79
CA SER A 21 -30.69 -3.62 -22.10
C SER A 21 -32.09 -3.33 -22.59
N ASN A 22 -32.61 -2.18 -22.20
CA ASN A 22 -33.85 -1.64 -22.72
C ASN A 22 -33.78 -1.18 -24.20
N ARG A 23 -32.59 -1.23 -24.84
CA ARG A 23 -32.35 -0.88 -26.26
C ARG A 23 -32.85 0.52 -26.65
N ARG A 24 -32.90 1.46 -25.70
CA ARG A 24 -33.28 2.85 -25.96
C ARG A 24 -32.06 3.68 -26.36
N ASP A 25 -32.32 4.88 -26.89
CA ASP A 25 -31.29 5.86 -27.22
C ASP A 25 -30.38 6.16 -26.03
N VAL A 26 -29.16 6.64 -26.32
CA VAL A 26 -28.08 6.84 -25.33
C VAL A 26 -28.52 7.60 -24.08
N ASN A 27 -29.39 8.61 -24.23
CA ASN A 27 -29.91 9.41 -23.11
C ASN A 27 -30.84 8.64 -22.16
N ASN A 28 -31.45 7.56 -22.64
CA ASN A 28 -32.38 6.69 -21.92
C ASN A 28 -31.90 5.23 -21.85
N LEU A 29 -30.66 4.96 -22.25
CA LEU A 29 -30.10 3.61 -22.33
C LEU A 29 -29.84 3.08 -20.93
N ILE A 30 -30.55 2.02 -20.56
CA ILE A 30 -30.34 1.29 -19.32
C ILE A 30 -29.78 -0.08 -19.69
N GLN A 31 -28.67 -0.44 -19.04
CA GLN A 31 -28.04 -1.74 -19.19
C GLN A 31 -27.76 -2.32 -17.81
N GLU A 32 -28.21 -3.56 -17.60
CA GLU A 32 -28.09 -4.23 -16.31
C GLU A 32 -27.58 -5.66 -16.48
N ARG A 33 -27.01 -6.22 -15.40
CA ARG A 33 -26.64 -7.63 -15.33
C ARG A 33 -27.61 -8.35 -14.41
N ILE A 34 -28.65 -8.91 -15.02
CA ILE A 34 -29.73 -9.61 -14.34
C ILE A 34 -29.62 -11.14 -14.48
N ASP A 35 -28.89 -11.64 -15.47
CA ASP A 35 -28.70 -13.09 -15.71
C ASP A 35 -27.40 -13.58 -15.06
N ARG A 36 -27.49 -14.51 -14.10
CA ARG A 36 -26.37 -14.96 -13.26
C ARG A 36 -26.48 -16.41 -12.85
N PHE A 37 -25.35 -17.11 -12.78
CA PHE A 37 -25.24 -18.44 -12.18
C PHE A 37 -24.73 -18.35 -10.74
N PHE A 38 -25.46 -18.95 -9.80
CA PHE A 38 -25.09 -19.02 -8.40
C PHE A 38 -24.82 -20.47 -7.98
N VAL A 39 -23.68 -20.72 -7.34
CA VAL A 39 -23.21 -22.07 -7.04
C VAL A 39 -22.75 -22.20 -5.58
N ASN A 40 -23.05 -23.32 -4.91
CA ASN A 40 -22.60 -23.55 -3.53
C ASN A 40 -21.17 -24.14 -3.49
N PRO A 41 -20.50 -24.15 -2.31
CA PRO A 41 -19.14 -24.68 -2.18
C PRO A 41 -19.03 -26.13 -2.65
N SER A 42 -20.02 -26.97 -2.33
CA SER A 42 -20.06 -28.39 -2.74
C SER A 42 -20.07 -28.54 -4.25
N TRP A 43 -20.85 -27.73 -4.97
CA TRP A 43 -20.89 -27.72 -6.43
C TRP A 43 -19.56 -27.24 -7.03
N CYS A 44 -18.94 -26.22 -6.43
CA CYS A 44 -17.61 -25.77 -6.85
C CYS A 44 -16.52 -26.83 -6.67
N LEU A 45 -16.70 -27.76 -5.72
CA LEU A 45 -15.81 -28.91 -5.54
C LEU A 45 -15.99 -29.95 -6.65
N LEU A 46 -17.23 -30.16 -7.10
CA LEU A 46 -17.55 -31.09 -8.18
C LEU A 46 -17.11 -30.55 -9.55
N TYR A 47 -17.27 -29.25 -9.78
CA TYR A 47 -16.97 -28.60 -11.07
C TYR A 47 -15.98 -27.43 -10.90
N PRO A 48 -14.71 -27.71 -10.56
CA PRO A 48 -13.72 -26.68 -10.23
C PRO A 48 -13.32 -25.81 -11.43
N ASP A 49 -13.43 -26.34 -12.64
CA ASP A 49 -13.03 -25.69 -13.89
C ASP A 49 -14.22 -25.10 -14.66
N ALA A 50 -15.44 -25.17 -14.10
CA ALA A 50 -16.61 -24.68 -14.79
C ALA A 50 -16.57 -23.16 -15.02
N LYS A 51 -17.08 -22.72 -16.18
CA LYS A 51 -17.05 -21.34 -16.64
C LYS A 51 -18.42 -20.86 -17.12
N VAL A 52 -18.65 -19.55 -17.03
CA VAL A 52 -19.87 -18.88 -17.48
C VAL A 52 -19.50 -17.83 -18.52
N SER A 53 -20.21 -17.79 -19.64
CA SER A 53 -19.97 -16.87 -20.75
C SER A 53 -21.26 -16.17 -21.17
N HIS A 54 -21.22 -14.85 -21.33
CA HIS A 54 -22.28 -14.08 -21.98
C HIS A 54 -22.01 -14.07 -23.48
N LEU A 55 -22.92 -14.64 -24.25
CA LEU A 55 -22.85 -14.69 -25.70
C LEU A 55 -23.42 -13.42 -26.31
N THR A 56 -23.11 -13.20 -27.58
CA THR A 56 -23.57 -12.03 -28.33
C THR A 56 -25.08 -11.98 -28.37
N ARG A 57 -25.59 -10.78 -28.15
CA ARG A 57 -27.01 -10.47 -28.19
C ARG A 57 -27.43 -10.21 -29.63
N CYS A 58 -28.08 -11.17 -30.27
CA CYS A 58 -28.56 -11.02 -31.65
C CYS A 58 -29.99 -10.47 -31.67
N HIS A 59 -30.96 -11.23 -31.14
CA HIS A 59 -32.39 -10.91 -31.31
C HIS A 59 -33.15 -10.60 -30.01
N SER A 60 -32.62 -10.97 -28.84
CA SER A 60 -33.25 -10.74 -27.52
C SER A 60 -32.71 -9.48 -26.83
N ASP A 61 -33.50 -8.82 -26.01
CA ASP A 61 -33.02 -7.79 -25.07
C ASP A 61 -32.04 -8.35 -24.00
N HIS A 62 -31.99 -9.68 -23.85
CA HIS A 62 -31.01 -10.43 -23.06
C HIS A 62 -29.87 -11.04 -23.91
N CYS A 63 -28.67 -11.11 -23.33
CA CYS A 63 -27.54 -11.91 -23.80
C CYS A 63 -27.76 -13.37 -23.36
N PRO A 64 -27.63 -14.36 -24.25
CA PRO A 64 -27.60 -15.76 -23.84
C PRO A 64 -26.43 -16.01 -22.87
N VAL A 65 -26.66 -16.77 -21.80
CA VAL A 65 -25.63 -17.12 -20.82
C VAL A 65 -25.34 -18.61 -20.87
N LEU A 66 -24.11 -18.97 -21.22
CA LEU A 66 -23.64 -20.35 -21.34
C LEU A 66 -22.87 -20.76 -20.07
N LEU A 67 -23.27 -21.87 -19.44
CA LEU A 67 -22.51 -22.54 -18.38
C LEU A 67 -21.87 -23.80 -18.94
N GLU A 68 -20.54 -23.86 -18.90
CA GLU A 68 -19.78 -25.07 -19.24
C GLU A 68 -19.21 -25.67 -17.96
N THR A 69 -19.65 -26.87 -17.60
CA THR A 69 -19.21 -27.57 -16.37
C THR A 69 -17.84 -28.22 -16.50
N SER A 70 -17.43 -28.55 -17.73
CA SER A 70 -16.15 -29.16 -18.07
C SER A 70 -15.64 -28.59 -19.39
N PRO A 71 -15.12 -27.34 -19.40
CA PRO A 71 -14.63 -26.74 -20.62
C PRO A 71 -13.43 -27.51 -21.16
N ARG A 72 -13.44 -27.84 -22.46
CA ARG A 72 -12.28 -28.43 -23.14
C ARG A 72 -11.14 -27.41 -23.13
N ARG A 73 -10.02 -27.74 -22.50
CA ARG A 73 -8.78 -26.96 -22.66
C ARG A 73 -8.14 -27.39 -23.97
N ALA A 74 -8.04 -26.47 -24.92
CA ALA A 74 -7.45 -26.77 -26.23
C ALA A 74 -5.91 -26.78 -26.16
N VAL A 75 -5.31 -26.12 -25.16
CA VAL A 75 -3.85 -25.92 -25.09
C VAL A 75 -3.29 -26.35 -23.73
N HIS A 76 -2.41 -27.36 -23.75
CA HIS A 76 -1.62 -27.76 -22.58
C HIS A 76 -0.32 -26.96 -22.53
N LEU A 77 -0.32 -25.86 -21.77
CA LEU A 77 0.88 -25.09 -21.50
C LEU A 77 1.70 -25.70 -20.36
N SER A 78 3.03 -25.63 -20.47
CA SER A 78 3.94 -26.03 -19.41
C SER A 78 3.76 -25.13 -18.18
N ARG A 79 3.73 -25.73 -16.99
CA ARG A 79 3.59 -25.00 -15.73
C ARG A 79 4.94 -24.97 -15.02
N PRO A 80 5.41 -23.79 -14.57
CA PRO A 80 6.69 -23.72 -13.88
C PRO A 80 6.63 -24.41 -12.51
N PHE A 81 7.80 -24.87 -12.04
CA PHE A 81 7.98 -25.38 -10.69
C PHE A 81 7.51 -24.38 -9.63
N ARG A 82 6.87 -24.88 -8.56
CA ARG A 82 6.44 -24.07 -7.43
C ARG A 82 6.78 -24.77 -6.12
N PHE A 83 7.59 -24.10 -5.32
CA PHE A 83 7.85 -24.50 -3.95
C PHE A 83 6.57 -24.47 -3.11
N GLN A 84 6.39 -25.47 -2.25
CA GLN A 84 5.24 -25.57 -1.35
C GLN A 84 5.74 -25.51 0.10
N SER A 85 5.24 -24.55 0.88
CA SER A 85 5.79 -24.26 2.21
C SER A 85 5.67 -25.41 3.21
N PHE A 86 4.61 -26.22 3.11
CA PHE A 86 4.43 -27.37 4.00
C PHE A 86 5.51 -28.44 3.83
N TRP A 87 6.30 -28.41 2.75
CA TRP A 87 7.48 -29.27 2.64
C TRP A 87 8.46 -29.05 3.81
N LEU A 88 8.52 -27.83 4.35
CA LEU A 88 9.37 -27.50 5.50
C LEU A 88 8.91 -28.16 6.81
N SER A 89 7.64 -28.58 6.90
CA SER A 89 7.12 -29.30 8.07
C SER A 89 7.55 -30.77 8.11
N ASP A 90 8.03 -31.31 6.99
CA ASP A 90 8.39 -32.72 6.88
C ASP A 90 9.86 -32.97 7.24
N PRO A 91 10.15 -33.87 8.20
CA PRO A 91 11.52 -34.17 8.62
C PRO A 91 12.42 -34.74 7.52
N SER A 92 11.86 -35.31 6.44
CA SER A 92 12.64 -35.87 5.33
C SER A 92 13.05 -34.82 4.28
N PHE A 93 12.42 -33.64 4.28
CA PHE A 93 12.70 -32.59 3.30
C PHE A 93 14.17 -32.12 3.28
N PRO A 94 14.87 -31.91 4.42
CA PRO A 94 16.29 -31.57 4.43
C PRO A 94 17.16 -32.59 3.67
N ASN A 95 16.79 -33.87 3.63
CA ASN A 95 17.54 -34.88 2.89
C ASN A 95 17.47 -34.65 1.38
N VAL A 96 16.32 -34.22 0.86
CA VAL A 96 16.13 -33.87 -0.56
C VAL A 96 17.02 -32.67 -0.93
N VAL A 97 17.07 -31.66 -0.06
CA VAL A 97 17.95 -30.49 -0.26
C VAL A 97 19.43 -30.92 -0.23
N ASN A 98 19.83 -31.70 0.77
CA ASN A 98 21.20 -32.18 0.90
C ASN A 98 21.62 -33.04 -0.29
N GLN A 99 20.77 -33.93 -0.81
CA GLN A 99 21.09 -34.75 -1.98
C GLN A 99 21.32 -33.92 -3.25
N ALA A 100 20.55 -32.87 -3.45
CA ALA A 100 20.74 -31.96 -4.57
C ALA A 100 22.04 -31.14 -4.46
N TRP A 101 22.47 -30.78 -3.24
CA TRP A 101 23.66 -29.95 -2.95
C TRP A 101 24.92 -30.72 -2.51
N ARG A 102 24.88 -32.06 -2.44
CA ARG A 102 26.00 -32.92 -1.96
C ARG A 102 27.27 -32.88 -2.80
N GLN A 103 27.20 -32.46 -4.07
CA GLN A 103 28.35 -32.36 -4.97
C GLN A 103 28.65 -30.88 -5.27
N PRO A 104 29.93 -30.50 -5.48
CA PRO A 104 30.29 -29.16 -5.91
C PRO A 104 29.78 -28.92 -7.34
N ARG A 105 28.51 -28.52 -7.44
CA ARG A 105 27.82 -28.22 -8.69
C ARG A 105 27.67 -26.72 -8.81
N LYS A 106 27.69 -26.23 -10.05
CA LYS A 106 27.27 -24.85 -10.31
C LYS A 106 25.82 -24.68 -9.88
N LEU A 107 25.47 -23.50 -9.36
CA LEU A 107 24.12 -23.20 -8.87
C LEU A 107 22.96 -23.62 -9.80
N PRO A 108 22.99 -23.41 -11.14
CA PRO A 108 21.89 -23.83 -12.01
C PRO A 108 21.65 -25.35 -12.00
N GLU A 109 22.70 -26.15 -11.99
CA GLU A 109 22.61 -27.62 -11.99
C GLU A 109 22.03 -28.13 -10.66
N ALA A 110 22.42 -27.50 -9.55
CA ALA A 110 21.87 -27.81 -8.22
C ALA A 110 20.36 -27.49 -8.15
N ILE A 111 19.95 -26.33 -8.68
CA ILE A 111 18.53 -25.92 -8.74
C ILE A 111 17.71 -26.88 -9.60
N GLU A 112 18.24 -27.30 -10.75
CA GLU A 112 17.53 -28.22 -11.65
C GLU A 112 17.37 -29.61 -11.00
N LYS A 113 18.45 -30.15 -10.43
CA LYS A 113 18.42 -31.43 -9.70
C LYS A 113 17.41 -31.38 -8.56
N PHE A 114 17.48 -30.34 -7.72
CA PHE A 114 16.53 -30.15 -6.64
C PHE A 114 15.08 -30.09 -7.13
N SER A 115 14.83 -29.37 -8.22
CA SER A 115 13.48 -29.24 -8.77
C SER A 115 12.93 -30.62 -9.19
N LYS A 116 13.75 -31.45 -9.86
CA LYS A 116 13.37 -32.82 -10.26
C LYS A 116 13.16 -33.72 -9.04
N GLU A 117 14.08 -33.72 -8.09
CA GLU A 117 14.01 -34.53 -6.87
C GLU A 117 12.83 -34.13 -5.99
N ALA A 118 12.58 -32.84 -5.80
CA ALA A 118 11.45 -32.34 -5.02
C ALA A 118 10.10 -32.68 -5.68
N ILE A 119 9.99 -32.65 -7.01
CA ILE A 119 8.77 -33.09 -7.72
C ILE A 119 8.54 -34.58 -7.50
N SER A 120 9.58 -35.40 -7.69
CA SER A 120 9.51 -36.85 -7.51
C SER A 120 9.18 -37.22 -6.06
N TRP A 121 9.91 -36.64 -5.10
CA TRP A 121 9.68 -36.80 -3.67
C TRP A 121 8.28 -36.36 -3.27
N ASN A 122 7.81 -35.19 -3.71
CA ASN A 122 6.44 -34.76 -3.40
C ASN A 122 5.40 -35.74 -3.94
N LYS A 123 5.61 -36.31 -5.14
CA LYS A 123 4.71 -37.30 -5.73
C LYS A 123 4.74 -38.63 -4.97
N ASN A 124 5.91 -39.08 -4.51
CA ASN A 124 6.08 -40.39 -3.88
C ASN A 124 5.77 -40.36 -2.37
N HIS A 125 6.13 -39.28 -1.68
CA HIS A 125 6.02 -39.13 -0.23
C HIS A 125 4.64 -38.64 0.22
N PHE A 126 4.15 -37.53 -0.37
CA PHE A 126 2.81 -37.01 -0.05
C PHE A 126 1.74 -37.55 -0.99
N GLY A 127 2.09 -37.79 -2.26
CA GLY A 127 1.13 -38.18 -3.29
C GLY A 127 -0.03 -37.18 -3.39
N ASN A 128 -1.25 -37.70 -3.48
CA ASN A 128 -2.44 -36.87 -3.37
C ASN A 128 -2.86 -36.77 -1.90
N ILE A 129 -2.54 -35.65 -1.24
CA ILE A 129 -2.91 -35.35 0.16
C ILE A 129 -4.40 -35.61 0.41
N PHE A 130 -5.27 -35.25 -0.55
CA PHE A 130 -6.72 -35.48 -0.45
C PHE A 130 -7.06 -36.98 -0.50
N GLY A 131 -6.32 -37.75 -1.30
CA GLY A 131 -6.42 -39.21 -1.32
C GLY A 131 -5.95 -39.86 -0.02
N LYS A 132 -4.83 -39.38 0.54
CA LYS A 132 -4.32 -39.86 1.84
C LYS A 132 -5.31 -39.63 2.97
N LYS A 133 -5.89 -38.42 3.06
CA LYS A 133 -6.97 -38.08 4.00
C LYS A 133 -8.18 -39.01 3.86
N LYS A 134 -8.66 -39.25 2.63
CA LYS A 134 -9.79 -40.17 2.39
C LYS A 134 -9.49 -41.59 2.88
N ARG A 135 -8.28 -42.10 2.66
CA ARG A 135 -7.86 -43.43 3.12
C ARG A 135 -7.78 -43.51 4.65
N ILE A 136 -7.16 -42.54 5.30
CA ILE A 136 -7.06 -42.50 6.78
C ILE A 136 -8.46 -42.44 7.41
N MET A 137 -9.34 -41.58 6.89
CA MET A 137 -10.74 -41.49 7.35
C MET A 137 -11.51 -42.80 7.16
N ALA A 138 -11.29 -43.52 6.05
CA ALA A 138 -11.91 -44.83 5.82
C ALA A 138 -11.38 -45.89 6.80
N ARG A 139 -10.06 -45.90 7.07
CA ARG A 139 -9.44 -46.80 8.05
C ARG A 139 -9.92 -46.51 9.47
N LEU A 140 -9.99 -45.25 9.88
CA LEU A 140 -10.53 -44.83 11.18
C LEU A 140 -11.96 -45.32 11.36
N ARG A 141 -12.83 -45.14 10.36
CA ARG A 141 -14.20 -45.68 10.41
C ARG A 141 -14.23 -47.19 10.59
N GLY A 142 -13.37 -47.91 9.86
CA GLY A 142 -13.23 -49.37 10.00
C GLY A 142 -12.79 -49.78 11.40
N VAL A 143 -11.76 -49.13 11.94
CA VAL A 143 -11.22 -49.40 13.30
C VAL A 143 -12.27 -49.07 14.38
N GLN A 144 -12.95 -47.93 14.28
CA GLN A 144 -14.01 -47.54 15.22
C GLN A 144 -15.21 -48.50 15.18
N SER A 145 -15.58 -48.98 14.00
CA SER A 145 -16.65 -49.99 13.85
C SER A 145 -16.22 -51.34 14.43
N ALA A 146 -14.96 -51.73 14.25
CA ALA A 146 -14.39 -52.93 14.86
C ALA A 146 -14.29 -52.82 16.39
N LEU A 147 -13.88 -51.67 16.92
CA LEU A 147 -13.82 -51.39 18.36
C LEU A 147 -15.21 -51.43 19.03
N ALA A 148 -16.24 -50.93 18.34
CA ALA A 148 -17.61 -51.00 18.82
C ALA A 148 -18.15 -52.44 18.90
N SER A 149 -17.58 -53.36 18.11
CA SER A 149 -17.99 -54.77 18.07
C SER A 149 -17.14 -55.66 18.97
N ASN A 150 -15.82 -55.42 19.02
CA ASN A 150 -14.88 -56.17 19.84
C ASN A 150 -13.69 -55.28 20.26
N PRO A 151 -13.70 -54.71 21.48
CA PRO A 151 -12.65 -53.82 21.95
C PRO A 151 -11.30 -54.55 22.08
N SER A 152 -10.24 -54.01 21.48
CA SER A 152 -8.87 -54.53 21.64
C SER A 152 -7.85 -53.41 21.85
N SER A 153 -6.81 -53.67 22.64
CA SER A 153 -5.70 -52.73 22.87
C SER A 153 -4.99 -52.34 21.57
N SER A 154 -4.77 -53.30 20.68
CA SER A 154 -4.15 -53.08 19.37
C SER A 154 -4.97 -52.16 18.46
N LEU A 155 -6.31 -52.22 18.52
CA LEU A 155 -7.18 -51.34 17.75
C LEU A 155 -7.22 -49.93 18.34
N ILE A 156 -7.14 -49.78 19.67
CA ILE A 156 -7.03 -48.46 20.34
C ILE A 156 -5.70 -47.79 19.99
N GLU A 157 -4.59 -48.53 20.00
CA GLU A 157 -3.29 -48.03 19.59
C GLU A 157 -3.29 -47.61 18.11
N LEU A 158 -3.91 -48.40 17.24
CA LEU A 158 -4.07 -48.08 15.83
C LEU A 158 -4.96 -46.85 15.62
N GLU A 159 -6.05 -46.69 16.37
CA GLU A 159 -6.89 -45.49 16.33
C GLU A 159 -6.09 -44.25 16.74
N ASN A 160 -5.38 -44.30 17.86
CA ASN A 160 -4.52 -43.19 18.33
C ASN A 160 -3.39 -42.86 17.35
N HIS A 161 -2.85 -43.86 16.65
CA HIS A 161 -1.87 -43.65 15.59
C HIS A 161 -2.50 -42.96 14.37
N LEU A 162 -3.66 -43.44 13.91
CA LEU A 162 -4.37 -42.87 12.76
C LEU A 162 -4.90 -41.46 13.04
N LEU A 163 -5.31 -41.14 14.28
CA LEU A 163 -5.70 -39.79 14.69
C LEU A 163 -4.52 -38.83 14.63
N ARG A 164 -3.35 -39.22 15.14
CA ARG A 164 -2.11 -38.44 15.01
C ARG A 164 -1.70 -38.25 13.55
N GLU A 165 -1.82 -39.28 12.72
CA GLU A 165 -1.54 -39.17 11.28
C GLU A 165 -2.55 -38.25 10.58
N LEU A 166 -3.82 -38.30 10.97
CA LEU A 166 -4.86 -37.42 10.45
C LEU A 166 -4.58 -35.96 10.81
N ASP A 167 -4.19 -35.65 12.04
CA ASP A 167 -3.82 -34.29 12.47
C ASP A 167 -2.72 -33.71 11.59
N VAL A 168 -1.64 -34.46 11.34
CA VAL A 168 -0.54 -34.04 10.46
C VAL A 168 -1.04 -33.75 9.04
N VAL A 169 -1.88 -34.62 8.48
CA VAL A 169 -2.43 -34.44 7.12
C VAL A 169 -3.38 -33.23 7.05
N LEU A 170 -4.16 -32.97 8.10
CA LEU A 170 -5.05 -31.82 8.18
C LEU A 170 -4.27 -30.51 8.28
N ASP A 171 -3.17 -30.48 9.04
CA ASP A 171 -2.29 -29.32 9.13
C ASP A 171 -1.61 -29.03 7.79
N GLN A 172 -1.10 -30.06 7.10
CA GLN A 172 -0.54 -29.94 5.74
C GLN A 172 -1.59 -29.42 4.73
N GLU A 173 -2.83 -29.92 4.79
CA GLU A 173 -3.93 -29.45 3.95
C GLU A 173 -4.25 -27.97 4.23
N ALA A 174 -4.29 -27.57 5.51
CA ALA A 174 -4.54 -26.19 5.92
C ALA A 174 -3.45 -25.25 5.39
N GLU A 175 -2.17 -25.60 5.52
CA GLU A 175 -1.05 -24.82 5.00
C GLU A 175 -1.07 -24.69 3.48
N LEU A 176 -1.37 -25.78 2.76
CA LEU A 176 -1.50 -25.78 1.31
C LEU A 176 -2.56 -24.78 0.84
N TRP A 177 -3.74 -24.78 1.48
CA TRP A 177 -4.82 -23.87 1.12
C TRP A 177 -4.58 -22.44 1.58
N ALA A 178 -3.94 -22.24 2.74
CA ALA A 178 -3.51 -20.91 3.19
C ALA A 178 -2.54 -20.27 2.18
N LEU A 179 -1.53 -21.02 1.71
CA LEU A 179 -0.59 -20.58 0.68
C LEU A 179 -1.32 -20.19 -0.62
N LYS A 180 -2.25 -21.03 -1.10
CA LYS A 180 -3.01 -20.81 -2.35
C LYS A 180 -3.99 -19.64 -2.24
N SER A 181 -4.62 -19.46 -1.08
CA SER A 181 -5.58 -18.38 -0.84
C SER A 181 -4.90 -17.00 -0.73
N ARG A 182 -3.60 -16.97 -0.35
CA ARG A 182 -2.82 -15.76 -0.05
C ARG A 182 -3.38 -14.94 1.13
N ILE A 183 -4.07 -15.60 2.06
CA ILE A 183 -4.61 -15.00 3.28
C ILE A 183 -3.65 -15.31 4.43
N ASN A 184 -2.89 -14.30 4.88
CA ASN A 184 -1.86 -14.45 5.92
C ASN A 184 -2.35 -14.09 7.34
N TRP A 185 -3.65 -13.79 7.53
CA TRP A 185 -4.15 -13.09 8.72
C TRP A 185 -4.70 -14.00 9.83
N MET A 186 -4.99 -15.24 9.48
CA MET A 186 -5.38 -16.23 10.46
C MET A 186 -4.11 -16.71 11.14
N VAL A 187 -3.77 -16.02 12.24
CA VAL A 187 -2.85 -16.55 13.24
C VAL A 187 -3.37 -17.94 13.63
N LEU A 188 -2.45 -18.89 13.75
CA LEU A 188 -2.50 -20.35 13.94
C LEU A 188 -3.61 -20.95 14.85
N GLY A 189 -4.53 -20.17 15.40
CA GLY A 189 -5.56 -20.60 16.35
C GLY A 189 -6.88 -21.10 15.76
N ASP A 190 -7.06 -21.19 14.43
CA ASP A 190 -8.31 -21.74 13.87
C ASP A 190 -8.09 -22.52 12.54
N ARG A 191 -8.24 -23.85 12.60
CA ARG A 191 -7.97 -24.83 11.52
C ARG A 191 -9.11 -24.86 10.46
N ASN A 192 -9.36 -23.76 9.76
CA ASN A 192 -10.47 -23.70 8.80
C ASN A 192 -10.05 -23.89 7.33
N THR A 193 -9.96 -25.15 6.89
CA THR A 193 -9.63 -25.51 5.48
C THR A 193 -10.70 -25.05 4.49
N SER A 194 -11.98 -25.12 4.87
CA SER A 194 -13.10 -24.78 3.97
C SER A 194 -13.08 -23.32 3.53
N PHE A 195 -12.76 -22.40 4.44
CA PHE A 195 -12.61 -20.98 4.15
C PHE A 195 -11.47 -20.71 3.16
N TYR A 196 -10.29 -21.28 3.42
CA TYR A 196 -9.15 -21.10 2.53
C TYR A 196 -9.39 -21.72 1.15
N HIS A 197 -10.04 -22.87 1.09
CA HIS A 197 -10.38 -23.55 -0.16
C HIS A 197 -11.34 -22.70 -1.01
N VAL A 198 -12.46 -22.26 -0.43
CA VAL A 198 -13.45 -21.40 -1.13
C VAL A 198 -12.80 -20.08 -1.57
N SER A 199 -11.97 -19.49 -0.71
CA SER A 199 -11.23 -18.27 -1.03
C SER A 199 -10.24 -18.46 -2.19
N ALA A 200 -9.52 -19.59 -2.21
CA ALA A 200 -8.60 -19.94 -3.29
C ALA A 200 -9.33 -20.16 -4.61
N LEU A 201 -10.48 -20.85 -4.60
CA LEU A 201 -11.32 -21.05 -5.79
C LEU A 201 -11.87 -19.72 -6.32
N ALA A 202 -12.42 -18.86 -5.44
CA ALA A 202 -12.92 -17.54 -5.83
C ALA A 202 -11.81 -16.66 -6.44
N ARG A 203 -10.59 -16.72 -5.89
CA ARG A 203 -9.42 -16.04 -6.43
C ARG A 203 -9.01 -16.62 -7.80
N ARG A 204 -8.99 -17.95 -7.93
CA ARG A 204 -8.65 -18.62 -9.19
C ARG A 204 -9.62 -18.21 -10.31
N LYS A 205 -10.93 -18.19 -10.03
CA LYS A 205 -11.96 -17.74 -10.98
C LYS A 205 -11.79 -16.26 -11.36
N ARG A 206 -11.56 -15.38 -10.38
CA ARG A 206 -11.33 -13.94 -10.65
C ARG A 206 -10.10 -13.68 -11.53
N ASN A 207 -9.05 -14.48 -11.38
CA ASN A 207 -7.80 -14.31 -12.12
C ASN A 207 -7.80 -15.05 -13.46
N LEU A 208 -8.83 -15.85 -13.77
CA LEU A 208 -8.91 -16.58 -15.02
C LEU A 208 -9.20 -15.61 -16.17
N ILE A 209 -8.37 -15.64 -17.19
CA ILE A 209 -8.53 -14.85 -18.41
C ILE A 209 -9.20 -15.76 -19.43
N LEU A 210 -10.44 -15.43 -19.80
CA LEU A 210 -11.23 -16.20 -20.76
C LEU A 210 -11.42 -15.46 -22.07
N ALA A 211 -11.62 -14.14 -22.00
CA ALA A 211 -11.92 -13.29 -23.13
C ALA A 211 -11.37 -11.88 -22.88
N VAL A 212 -11.09 -11.16 -23.95
CA VAL A 212 -10.62 -9.77 -23.91
C VAL A 212 -11.09 -9.05 -25.16
N LYS A 213 -11.29 -7.73 -25.09
CA LYS A 213 -11.54 -6.91 -26.27
C LYS A 213 -10.23 -6.55 -26.97
N ASN A 214 -10.23 -6.61 -28.29
CA ASN A 214 -9.17 -6.06 -29.13
C ASN A 214 -9.27 -4.52 -29.19
N GLU A 215 -8.39 -3.89 -29.97
CA GLU A 215 -8.33 -2.42 -30.11
C GLU A 215 -9.55 -1.82 -30.82
N VAL A 216 -10.23 -2.60 -31.67
CA VAL A 216 -11.45 -2.23 -32.40
C VAL A 216 -12.72 -2.35 -31.53
N GLY A 217 -12.60 -3.02 -30.38
CA GLY A 217 -13.68 -3.20 -29.40
C GLY A 217 -14.38 -4.56 -29.46
N ASP A 218 -13.94 -5.45 -30.36
CA ASP A 218 -14.49 -6.79 -30.54
C ASP A 218 -13.96 -7.78 -29.52
N TRP A 219 -14.81 -8.71 -29.10
CA TRP A 219 -14.46 -9.74 -28.12
C TRP A 219 -13.69 -10.88 -28.76
N LEU A 220 -12.44 -11.07 -28.35
CA LEU A 220 -11.67 -12.28 -28.59
C LEU A 220 -12.10 -13.34 -27.57
N LEU A 221 -12.63 -14.46 -28.07
CA LEU A 221 -13.15 -15.57 -27.25
C LEU A 221 -12.32 -16.85 -27.40
N GLU A 222 -11.57 -16.99 -28.49
CA GLU A 222 -10.71 -18.15 -28.70
C GLU A 222 -9.45 -18.05 -27.83
N GLU A 223 -9.14 -19.11 -27.08
CA GLU A 223 -8.03 -19.13 -26.13
C GLU A 223 -6.68 -18.78 -26.77
N ARG A 224 -6.42 -19.24 -28.01
CA ARG A 224 -5.18 -18.96 -28.75
C ARG A 224 -5.07 -17.50 -29.18
N GLU A 225 -6.14 -16.94 -29.73
CA GLU A 225 -6.20 -15.52 -30.12
C GLU A 225 -6.01 -14.61 -28.90
N VAL A 226 -6.65 -14.94 -27.78
CA VAL A 226 -6.47 -14.21 -26.52
C VAL A 226 -5.01 -14.30 -26.07
N MET A 227 -4.39 -15.48 -26.08
CA MET A 227 -2.97 -15.64 -25.71
C MET A 227 -2.04 -14.78 -26.58
N ASN A 228 -2.23 -14.81 -27.91
CA ASN A 228 -1.43 -14.04 -28.86
C ASN A 228 -1.62 -12.54 -28.65
N HIS A 229 -2.88 -12.08 -28.49
CA HIS A 229 -3.18 -10.68 -28.23
C HIS A 229 -2.50 -10.16 -26.96
N PHE A 230 -2.49 -10.94 -25.87
CA PHE A 230 -1.74 -10.58 -24.66
C PHE A 230 -0.23 -10.56 -24.90
N ARG A 231 0.32 -11.55 -25.61
CA ARG A 231 1.76 -11.62 -25.90
C ARG A 231 2.23 -10.44 -26.73
N GLU A 232 1.56 -10.16 -27.85
CA GLU A 232 1.86 -9.05 -28.74
C GLU A 232 1.67 -7.71 -28.05
N GLY A 233 0.58 -7.52 -27.30
CA GLY A 233 0.32 -6.28 -26.58
C GLY A 233 1.36 -5.97 -25.50
N PHE A 234 1.90 -6.98 -24.81
CA PHE A 234 3.01 -6.78 -23.87
C PHE A 234 4.36 -6.65 -24.57
N MET A 235 4.60 -7.37 -25.67
CA MET A 235 5.81 -7.23 -26.47
C MET A 235 5.93 -5.79 -26.99
N SER A 236 4.88 -5.26 -27.64
CA SER A 236 4.81 -3.88 -28.10
C SER A 236 4.98 -2.87 -26.96
N LEU A 237 4.35 -3.12 -25.80
CA LEU A 237 4.51 -2.25 -24.63
C LEU A 237 5.97 -2.16 -24.15
N TYR A 238 6.68 -3.29 -24.11
CA TYR A 238 8.06 -3.37 -23.63
C TYR A 238 9.11 -3.14 -24.72
N SER A 239 8.69 -2.90 -25.97
CA SER A 239 9.55 -2.44 -27.05
C SER A 239 9.78 -0.94 -26.96
N THR A 240 11.01 -0.51 -27.24
CA THR A 240 11.40 0.91 -27.19
C THR A 240 10.66 1.68 -28.26
N SER A 241 10.31 2.94 -27.94
CA SER A 241 9.80 3.88 -28.92
C SER A 241 10.87 4.78 -29.53
N GLN A 242 12.13 4.59 -29.13
CA GLN A 242 13.25 5.39 -29.63
C GLN A 242 13.94 4.68 -30.79
N GLU A 243 14.12 5.38 -31.91
CA GLU A 243 14.92 4.90 -33.04
C GLU A 243 16.43 4.94 -32.72
N PHE A 244 16.86 5.94 -31.94
CA PHE A 244 18.24 6.13 -31.51
C PHE A 244 18.31 6.47 -30.02
N ALA A 245 19.30 5.92 -29.33
CA ALA A 245 19.64 6.32 -27.97
C ALA A 245 20.57 7.53 -28.02
N VAL A 246 20.09 8.71 -27.60
CA VAL A 246 20.94 9.90 -27.50
C VAL A 246 21.90 9.72 -26.31
N ARG A 247 23.17 9.41 -26.58
CA ARG A 247 24.23 9.44 -25.56
C ARG A 247 24.72 10.87 -25.38
N GLY A 248 24.91 11.30 -24.14
CA GLY A 248 25.47 12.63 -23.84
C GLY A 248 24.48 13.79 -24.00
N ILE A 249 23.18 13.57 -23.75
CA ILE A 249 22.28 14.72 -23.54
C ILE A 249 22.87 15.54 -22.40
N ASP A 250 23.12 16.81 -22.69
CA ASP A 250 23.53 17.76 -21.68
C ASP A 250 22.37 17.98 -20.70
N TYR A 251 22.35 17.14 -19.68
CA TYR A 251 21.42 17.22 -18.57
C TYR A 251 21.84 18.31 -17.57
N HIS A 252 22.74 19.26 -17.90
CA HIS A 252 23.22 20.36 -17.05
C HIS A 252 22.08 21.32 -16.63
N LEU A 253 21.30 20.91 -15.63
CA LEU A 253 20.60 21.83 -14.75
C LEU A 253 21.60 22.45 -13.76
N LYS A 254 21.45 23.74 -13.46
CA LYS A 254 22.37 24.55 -12.63
C LYS A 254 22.60 24.03 -11.21
N TRP A 255 21.67 23.25 -10.65
CA TRP A 255 21.78 22.70 -9.31
C TRP A 255 21.38 21.22 -9.32
N GLN A 256 22.29 20.34 -8.88
CA GLN A 256 22.09 18.89 -8.93
C GLN A 256 22.61 18.22 -7.66
N PRO A 257 21.77 17.48 -6.92
CA PRO A 257 22.25 16.61 -5.86
C PRO A 257 22.97 15.41 -6.50
N LYS A 258 24.23 15.20 -6.12
CA LYS A 258 25.07 14.08 -6.56
C LYS A 258 25.73 13.44 -5.34
N LEU A 259 26.15 12.19 -5.47
CA LEU A 259 27.06 11.58 -4.51
C LEU A 259 28.42 12.29 -4.58
N THR A 260 29.01 12.54 -3.42
CA THR A 260 30.42 12.95 -3.35
C THR A 260 31.30 11.76 -3.73
N ASP A 261 32.56 12.01 -4.09
CA ASP A 261 33.48 10.93 -4.45
C ASP A 261 33.70 9.96 -3.27
N GLU A 262 33.75 10.45 -2.04
CA GLU A 262 33.80 9.62 -0.84
C GLU A 262 32.54 8.74 -0.67
N GLU A 263 31.34 9.29 -0.88
CA GLU A 263 30.10 8.51 -0.82
C GLU A 263 30.02 7.48 -1.95
N LYS A 264 30.54 7.82 -3.13
CA LYS A 264 30.64 6.93 -4.29
C LYS A 264 31.57 5.77 -3.99
N ASP A 265 32.75 6.03 -3.43
CA ASP A 265 33.72 5.00 -3.04
C ASP A 265 33.16 4.08 -1.94
N ASN A 266 32.42 4.66 -0.99
CA ASN A 266 31.75 3.90 0.08
C ASN A 266 30.77 2.84 -0.43
N ILE A 267 30.17 3.01 -1.62
CA ILE A 267 29.27 2.02 -2.21
C ILE A 267 29.90 1.18 -3.32
N ASN A 268 31.16 1.45 -3.68
CA ASN A 268 31.91 0.82 -4.76
C ASN A 268 32.79 -0.38 -4.31
N HIS A 269 32.54 -0.95 -3.14
CA HIS A 269 33.27 -2.12 -2.64
C HIS A 269 32.63 -3.45 -3.09
N LEU A 270 33.41 -4.53 -3.09
CA LEU A 270 32.90 -5.88 -3.34
C LEU A 270 31.85 -6.28 -2.29
N VAL A 271 30.91 -7.14 -2.67
CA VAL A 271 29.82 -7.57 -1.79
C VAL A 271 30.30 -8.50 -0.67
N THR A 272 29.88 -8.23 0.55
CA THR A 272 30.24 -9.06 1.72
C THR A 272 29.17 -10.10 2.04
N ASP A 273 29.54 -11.16 2.78
CA ASP A 273 28.58 -12.18 3.23
C ASP A 273 27.53 -11.62 4.19
N GLU A 274 27.89 -10.58 4.95
CA GLU A 274 26.99 -9.85 5.85
C GLU A 274 25.93 -9.08 5.08
N GLU A 275 26.30 -8.40 3.98
CA GLU A 275 25.34 -7.72 3.10
C GLU A 275 24.36 -8.71 2.47
N ILE A 276 24.88 -9.84 1.97
CA ILE A 276 24.06 -10.91 1.36
C ILE A 276 23.08 -11.48 2.38
N SER A 277 23.56 -11.79 3.58
CA SER A 277 22.74 -12.32 4.66
C SER A 277 21.68 -11.30 5.09
N THR A 278 22.06 -10.04 5.30
CA THR A 278 21.14 -8.95 5.65
C THR A 278 20.06 -8.77 4.59
N ALA A 279 20.43 -8.78 3.30
CA ALA A 279 19.48 -8.71 2.20
C ALA A 279 18.52 -9.91 2.22
N LEU A 280 19.00 -11.12 2.47
CA LEU A 280 18.18 -12.32 2.56
C LEU A 280 17.19 -12.28 3.73
N TRP A 281 17.67 -11.97 4.95
CA TRP A 281 16.86 -11.91 6.16
C TRP A 281 15.82 -10.78 6.11
N SER A 282 16.10 -9.71 5.35
CA SER A 282 15.13 -8.63 5.12
C SER A 282 13.97 -9.02 4.18
N MET A 283 14.08 -10.15 3.46
CA MET A 283 12.97 -10.71 2.69
C MET A 283 12.05 -11.55 3.57
N LYS A 284 10.83 -11.84 3.10
CA LYS A 284 9.86 -12.66 3.86
C LYS A 284 10.50 -13.97 4.35
N ALA A 285 10.12 -14.39 5.56
CA ALA A 285 10.57 -15.60 6.26
C ALA A 285 10.62 -16.85 5.35
N TYR A 286 11.46 -17.83 5.73
CA TYR A 286 11.78 -19.11 5.04
C TYR A 286 12.96 -19.09 4.06
N LYS A 287 14.00 -18.28 4.28
CA LYS A 287 15.19 -18.29 3.42
C LYS A 287 16.47 -18.25 4.25
N ALA A 288 17.22 -19.36 4.26
CA ALA A 288 18.62 -19.40 4.69
C ALA A 288 19.50 -19.45 3.42
N PRO A 289 20.63 -18.71 3.35
CA PRO A 289 21.50 -18.76 2.18
C PRO A 289 22.37 -20.00 2.30
N GLY A 290 22.31 -20.90 1.32
CA GLY A 290 23.38 -21.90 1.15
C GLY A 290 24.64 -21.23 0.60
N ASP A 291 25.82 -21.78 0.90
CA ASP A 291 27.10 -21.15 0.54
C ASP A 291 27.28 -20.94 -0.96
N SER A 292 26.80 -21.88 -1.79
CA SER A 292 26.75 -21.74 -3.27
C SER A 292 26.02 -20.48 -3.76
N VAL A 293 25.02 -19.98 -3.02
CA VAL A 293 24.29 -18.76 -3.37
C VAL A 293 25.14 -17.53 -3.09
N LYS A 294 25.91 -17.54 -2.00
CA LYS A 294 26.81 -16.42 -1.64
C LYS A 294 27.94 -16.30 -2.67
N GLU A 295 28.56 -17.42 -3.02
CA GLU A 295 29.63 -17.45 -4.04
C GLU A 295 29.15 -16.95 -5.41
N GLU A 296 27.97 -17.38 -5.86
CA GLU A 296 27.40 -16.92 -7.13
C GLU A 296 27.14 -15.40 -7.10
N ILE A 297 26.62 -14.87 -5.99
CA ILE A 297 26.39 -13.43 -5.84
C ILE A 297 27.71 -12.66 -5.88
N LYS A 298 28.76 -13.12 -5.18
CA LYS A 298 30.09 -12.48 -5.22
C LYS A 298 30.64 -12.39 -6.64
N LYS A 299 30.60 -13.50 -7.39
CA LYS A 299 31.02 -13.55 -8.81
C LYS A 299 30.24 -12.59 -9.70
N ILE A 300 28.96 -12.40 -9.44
CA ILE A 300 28.11 -11.46 -10.19
C ILE A 300 28.52 -10.01 -9.93
N PHE A 301 28.83 -9.66 -8.69
CA PHE A 301 29.32 -8.31 -8.36
C PHE A 301 30.72 -8.06 -8.95
N GLU A 302 31.60 -9.06 -8.97
CA GLU A 302 32.92 -8.97 -9.61
C GLU A 302 32.82 -8.79 -11.13
N SER A 303 31.98 -9.60 -11.79
CA SER A 303 31.81 -9.58 -13.26
C SER A 303 30.87 -8.48 -13.76
N LYS A 304 30.13 -7.82 -12.86
CA LYS A 304 29.08 -6.83 -13.15
C LYS A 304 27.98 -7.32 -14.11
N LYS A 305 27.82 -8.64 -14.24
CA LYS A 305 26.93 -9.26 -15.22
C LYS A 305 26.03 -10.29 -14.56
N ILE A 306 24.73 -10.17 -14.81
CA ILE A 306 23.73 -11.13 -14.37
C ILE A 306 23.67 -12.30 -15.38
N PRO A 307 23.87 -13.56 -14.93
CA PRO A 307 23.69 -14.73 -15.75
C PRO A 307 22.26 -14.84 -16.30
N GLU A 308 22.12 -15.27 -17.55
CA GLU A 308 20.83 -15.33 -18.23
C GLU A 308 19.78 -16.15 -17.45
N TYR A 309 20.18 -17.29 -16.88
CA TYR A 309 19.28 -18.16 -16.13
C TYR A 309 18.69 -17.50 -14.86
N LEU A 310 19.39 -16.52 -14.28
CA LEU A 310 18.89 -15.73 -13.14
C LEU A 310 18.00 -14.57 -13.59
N ASN A 311 18.18 -14.07 -14.83
CA ASN A 311 17.41 -12.94 -15.36
C ASN A 311 16.13 -13.35 -16.12
N ARG A 312 15.82 -14.64 -16.23
CA ARG A 312 14.52 -15.12 -16.73
C ARG A 312 13.40 -14.75 -15.77
N THR A 313 12.37 -14.09 -16.29
CA THR A 313 11.27 -13.52 -15.49
C THR A 313 9.92 -13.99 -16.03
N ASN A 314 9.03 -14.40 -15.12
CA ASN A 314 7.64 -14.70 -15.47
C ASN A 314 6.71 -13.56 -15.06
N ILE A 315 5.90 -13.03 -15.97
CA ILE A 315 4.90 -12.00 -15.66
C ILE A 315 3.55 -12.66 -15.36
N VAL A 316 3.02 -12.43 -14.17
CA VAL A 316 1.65 -12.80 -13.79
C VAL A 316 0.73 -11.61 -13.91
N LEU A 317 -0.42 -11.81 -14.56
CA LEU A 317 -1.44 -10.80 -14.74
C LEU A 317 -2.43 -10.81 -13.57
N ILE A 318 -2.60 -9.66 -12.90
CA ILE A 318 -3.58 -9.49 -11.83
C ILE A 318 -4.65 -8.48 -12.28
N PRO A 319 -5.95 -8.84 -12.28
CA PRO A 319 -7.00 -7.93 -12.69
C PRO A 319 -7.12 -6.74 -11.71
N LYS A 320 -7.18 -5.52 -12.25
CA LYS A 320 -7.36 -4.27 -11.50
C LYS A 320 -8.81 -4.05 -11.07
N MET A 321 -9.75 -4.64 -11.81
CA MET A 321 -11.19 -4.50 -11.61
C MET A 321 -11.92 -5.83 -11.84
N GLN A 322 -13.19 -5.89 -11.48
CA GLN A 322 -14.05 -7.03 -11.78
C GLN A 322 -14.50 -6.97 -13.24
N GLY A 323 -14.43 -8.11 -13.94
CA GLY A 323 -14.74 -8.19 -15.37
C GLY A 323 -13.79 -7.35 -16.23
N PRO A 324 -12.47 -7.62 -16.21
CA PRO A 324 -11.51 -6.87 -17.02
C PRO A 324 -11.78 -7.09 -18.52
N GLU A 325 -12.02 -6.00 -19.26
CA GLU A 325 -12.33 -6.08 -20.70
C GLU A 325 -11.11 -5.85 -21.63
N SER A 326 -9.99 -5.33 -21.14
CA SER A 326 -8.82 -4.98 -21.96
C SER A 326 -7.51 -5.30 -21.24
N ILE A 327 -6.41 -5.40 -21.98
CA ILE A 327 -5.05 -5.62 -21.42
C ILE A 327 -4.71 -4.58 -20.35
N ASN A 328 -5.15 -3.33 -20.53
CA ASN A 328 -4.91 -2.22 -19.60
C ASN A 328 -5.58 -2.43 -18.22
N ASN A 329 -6.60 -3.27 -18.15
CA ASN A 329 -7.27 -3.65 -16.90
C ASN A 329 -6.51 -4.70 -16.10
N TYR A 330 -5.36 -5.17 -16.60
CA TYR A 330 -4.46 -6.06 -15.87
C TYR A 330 -3.22 -5.31 -15.37
N ARG A 331 -2.71 -5.75 -14.23
CA ARG A 331 -1.44 -5.33 -13.66
C ARG A 331 -0.40 -6.45 -13.87
N PRO A 332 0.69 -6.20 -14.61
CA PRO A 332 1.76 -7.18 -14.77
C PRO A 332 2.60 -7.23 -13.49
N ILE A 333 2.76 -8.40 -12.88
CA ILE A 333 3.68 -8.60 -11.75
C ILE A 333 4.80 -9.54 -12.17
N SER A 334 6.03 -9.04 -12.11
CA SER A 334 7.24 -9.79 -12.42
C SER A 334 7.62 -10.72 -11.28
N LEU A 335 7.64 -12.01 -11.56
CA LEU A 335 8.15 -13.06 -10.68
C LEU A 335 9.63 -13.32 -11.00
N CYS A 336 10.51 -12.47 -10.46
CA CYS A 336 11.96 -12.64 -10.61
C CYS A 336 12.52 -13.77 -9.73
N ASN A 337 13.68 -14.31 -10.13
CA ASN A 337 14.43 -15.31 -9.35
C ASN A 337 14.76 -14.79 -7.94
N SER A 338 14.78 -15.68 -6.93
CA SER A 338 15.11 -15.31 -5.55
C SER A 338 16.54 -14.79 -5.39
N VAL A 339 17.53 -15.37 -6.08
CA VAL A 339 18.93 -14.93 -6.04
C VAL A 339 19.08 -13.55 -6.68
N TYR A 340 18.44 -13.33 -7.84
CA TYR A 340 18.32 -12.01 -8.44
C TYR A 340 17.73 -10.96 -7.48
N LYS A 341 16.70 -11.34 -6.70
CA LYS A 341 16.11 -10.45 -5.68
C LYS A 341 17.05 -10.15 -4.53
N ILE A 342 17.99 -11.04 -4.20
CA ILE A 342 19.04 -10.75 -3.20
C ILE A 342 19.97 -9.68 -3.76
N ILE A 343 20.46 -9.85 -4.99
CA ILE A 343 21.39 -8.92 -5.65
C ILE A 343 20.79 -7.51 -5.70
N THR A 344 19.59 -7.37 -6.27
CA THR A 344 18.88 -6.08 -6.31
C THR A 344 18.59 -5.51 -4.93
N LYS A 345 18.38 -6.36 -3.91
CA LYS A 345 18.19 -5.92 -2.53
C LYS A 345 19.47 -5.40 -1.89
N VAL A 346 20.63 -6.02 -2.17
CA VAL A 346 21.94 -5.51 -1.76
C VAL A 346 22.17 -4.13 -2.39
N ILE A 347 21.95 -3.98 -3.70
CA ILE A 347 22.07 -2.68 -4.40
C ILE A 347 21.18 -1.62 -3.74
N VAL A 348 19.92 -1.97 -3.44
CA VAL A 348 19.00 -1.07 -2.73
C VAL A 348 19.54 -0.68 -1.36
N ASN A 349 20.08 -1.62 -0.59
CA ASN A 349 20.61 -1.33 0.73
C ASN A 349 21.82 -0.38 0.68
N ARG A 350 22.61 -0.41 -0.40
CA ARG A 350 23.71 0.54 -0.65
C ARG A 350 23.23 1.94 -1.05
N ILE A 351 22.23 2.04 -1.93
CA ILE A 351 21.73 3.33 -2.43
C ILE A 351 20.81 4.03 -1.41
N ARG A 352 20.01 3.24 -0.66
CA ARG A 352 18.93 3.74 0.20
C ARG A 352 19.35 4.79 1.24
N PRO A 353 20.52 4.69 1.91
CA PRO A 353 20.98 5.72 2.86
C PRO A 353 21.12 7.12 2.25
N PHE A 354 21.43 7.21 0.95
CA PHE A 354 21.68 8.48 0.27
C PHE A 354 20.42 9.10 -0.36
N LEU A 355 19.31 8.37 -0.42
CA LEU A 355 18.11 8.83 -1.13
C LEU A 355 17.51 10.12 -0.58
N ASP A 356 17.62 10.39 0.72
CA ASP A 356 17.08 11.64 1.29
C ASP A 356 17.86 12.87 0.81
N LYS A 357 19.16 12.70 0.52
CA LYS A 357 20.05 13.70 -0.09
C LYS A 357 19.80 13.81 -1.60
N LEU A 358 19.67 12.68 -2.29
CA LEU A 358 19.57 12.63 -3.75
C LEU A 358 18.20 13.06 -4.30
N VAL A 359 17.12 12.84 -3.54
CA VAL A 359 15.75 13.03 -4.03
C VAL A 359 15.07 14.21 -3.32
N SER A 360 14.50 15.10 -4.13
CA SER A 360 13.81 16.32 -3.71
C SER A 360 12.79 16.07 -2.59
N PRO A 361 12.66 16.98 -1.60
CA PRO A 361 11.68 16.84 -0.52
C PRO A 361 10.21 16.81 -1.00
N TYR A 362 9.96 17.17 -2.27
CA TYR A 362 8.62 17.13 -2.88
C TYR A 362 8.23 15.75 -3.43
N GLN A 363 9.16 14.79 -3.48
CA GLN A 363 8.89 13.37 -3.76
C GLN A 363 8.80 12.59 -2.44
N CYS A 364 7.61 12.07 -2.12
CA CYS A 364 7.35 11.43 -0.82
C CYS A 364 7.36 9.89 -0.87
N ALA A 365 7.33 9.27 -2.05
CA ALA A 365 7.20 7.81 -2.15
C ALA A 365 8.54 7.08 -1.95
N PHE A 366 8.47 5.90 -1.33
CA PHE A 366 9.59 4.94 -1.15
C PHE A 366 10.84 5.42 -0.38
N ILE A 367 10.86 6.67 0.07
CA ILE A 367 11.96 7.24 0.86
C ILE A 367 11.69 7.04 2.36
N PRO A 368 12.65 6.50 3.12
CA PRO A 368 12.50 6.32 4.57
C PRO A 368 12.14 7.63 5.28
N GLY A 369 11.25 7.55 6.27
CA GLY A 369 10.82 8.73 7.05
C GLY A 369 9.73 9.59 6.39
N ARG A 370 9.59 9.57 5.05
CA ARG A 370 8.54 10.32 4.33
C ARG A 370 7.22 9.53 4.31
N ARG A 371 6.08 10.22 4.54
CA ARG A 371 4.75 9.59 4.64
C ARG A 371 3.78 10.18 3.64
N GLY A 372 3.01 9.32 2.96
CA GLY A 372 1.97 9.77 2.01
C GLY A 372 0.88 10.65 2.65
N VAL A 373 0.61 10.49 3.95
CA VAL A 373 -0.35 11.32 4.70
C VAL A 373 0.13 12.78 4.77
N ASP A 374 1.44 13.01 4.90
CA ASP A 374 2.00 14.36 4.99
C ASP A 374 1.81 15.11 3.67
N ASN A 375 2.03 14.40 2.56
CA ASN A 375 1.77 14.91 1.22
C ASN A 375 0.26 15.22 1.02
N ALA A 376 -0.62 14.30 1.44
CA ALA A 376 -2.07 14.51 1.37
C ALA A 376 -2.54 15.73 2.18
N ILE A 377 -1.95 15.99 3.36
CA ILE A 377 -2.22 17.17 4.18
C ILE A 377 -1.88 18.45 3.40
N ILE A 378 -0.70 18.51 2.77
CA ILE A 378 -0.27 19.69 2.02
C ILE A 378 -1.21 19.95 0.83
N VAL A 379 -1.53 18.90 0.04
CA VAL A 379 -2.46 19.02 -1.10
C VAL A 379 -3.83 19.53 -0.64
N GLN A 380 -4.41 18.95 0.41
CA GLN A 380 -5.70 19.40 0.94
C GLN A 380 -5.66 20.86 1.43
N GLU A 381 -4.56 21.29 2.05
CA GLU A 381 -4.39 22.68 2.51
C GLU A 381 -4.25 23.69 1.36
N ILE A 382 -3.49 23.35 0.32
CA ILE A 382 -3.34 24.19 -0.88
C ILE A 382 -4.68 24.29 -1.60
N ILE A 383 -5.35 23.16 -1.83
CA ILE A 383 -6.66 23.15 -2.49
C ILE A 383 -7.70 23.92 -1.68
N HIS A 384 -7.68 23.82 -0.35
CA HIS A 384 -8.52 24.66 0.52
C HIS A 384 -8.27 26.15 0.27
N THR A 385 -7.02 26.58 0.16
CA THR A 385 -6.66 27.98 -0.14
C THR A 385 -7.11 28.40 -1.55
N ILE A 386 -6.82 27.62 -2.58
CA ILE A 386 -7.26 27.86 -3.97
C ILE A 386 -8.79 28.02 -4.02
N SER A 387 -9.51 27.16 -3.30
CA SER A 387 -10.97 27.13 -3.25
C SER A 387 -11.63 28.32 -2.54
N LYS A 388 -10.88 29.01 -1.68
CA LYS A 388 -11.35 30.18 -0.94
C LYS A 388 -10.80 31.49 -1.50
N THR A 389 -9.99 31.41 -2.55
CA THR A 389 -9.38 32.58 -3.18
C THR A 389 -10.46 33.46 -3.79
N ARG A 390 -10.42 34.75 -3.43
CA ARG A 390 -11.24 35.83 -3.98
C ARG A 390 -10.28 36.97 -4.36
N GLY A 391 -10.38 37.51 -5.55
CA GLY A 391 -9.50 38.58 -6.03
C GLY A 391 -9.13 38.44 -7.51
N ARG A 392 -8.20 39.30 -7.98
CA ARG A 392 -7.77 39.36 -9.39
C ARG A 392 -6.89 38.20 -9.83
N VAL A 393 -6.18 37.55 -8.92
CA VAL A 393 -5.25 36.46 -9.23
C VAL A 393 -5.92 35.10 -9.04
N GLY A 394 -6.05 34.34 -10.12
CA GLY A 394 -6.52 32.96 -10.11
C GLY A 394 -5.39 31.95 -9.92
N TYR A 395 -5.72 30.76 -9.42
CA TYR A 395 -4.80 29.64 -9.23
C TYR A 395 -5.39 28.36 -9.81
N MET A 396 -4.52 27.41 -10.14
CA MET A 396 -4.89 26.09 -10.63
C MET A 396 -4.11 24.99 -9.94
N ALA A 397 -4.73 23.81 -9.88
CA ALA A 397 -4.11 22.57 -9.47
C ALA A 397 -4.38 21.50 -10.54
N VAL A 398 -3.32 20.85 -11.02
CA VAL A 398 -3.39 19.85 -12.08
C VAL A 398 -3.02 18.50 -11.49
N LYS A 399 -3.92 17.52 -11.60
CA LYS A 399 -3.63 16.12 -11.26
C LYS A 399 -3.27 15.39 -12.54
N ILE A 400 -2.07 14.83 -12.58
CA ILE A 400 -1.54 14.10 -13.74
C ILE A 400 -1.52 12.60 -13.42
N ASP A 401 -1.91 11.77 -14.40
CA ASP A 401 -1.84 10.31 -14.34
C ASP A 401 -0.93 9.82 -15.47
N LEU A 402 0.08 9.01 -15.14
CA LEU A 402 1.01 8.43 -16.13
C LEU A 402 0.50 7.09 -16.65
N GLU A 403 0.62 6.85 -17.95
CA GLU A 403 0.26 5.58 -18.56
C GLU A 403 1.34 4.53 -18.33
N LYS A 404 0.99 3.45 -17.62
CA LYS A 404 1.87 2.28 -17.43
C LYS A 404 3.30 2.68 -17.01
N ALA A 405 3.39 3.49 -15.96
CA ALA A 405 4.61 4.21 -15.57
C ALA A 405 5.88 3.34 -15.42
N TYR A 406 5.77 2.10 -14.96
CA TYR A 406 6.93 1.19 -14.85
C TYR A 406 7.32 0.60 -16.20
N ASP A 407 6.35 0.37 -17.09
CA ASP A 407 6.54 -0.42 -18.30
C ASP A 407 7.12 0.40 -19.47
N ARG A 408 6.95 1.74 -19.45
CA ARG A 408 7.35 2.63 -20.55
C ARG A 408 8.71 3.31 -20.41
N LEU A 409 9.36 3.16 -19.26
CA LEU A 409 10.58 3.91 -18.94
C LEU A 409 11.77 3.44 -19.80
N GLU A 410 12.37 4.33 -20.59
CA GLU A 410 13.46 3.99 -21.51
C GLU A 410 14.77 3.71 -20.75
N TRP A 411 15.48 2.64 -21.15
CA TRP A 411 16.72 2.23 -20.49
C TRP A 411 17.88 3.20 -20.70
N SER A 412 17.93 3.85 -21.86
CA SER A 412 18.87 4.93 -22.17
C SER A 412 18.75 6.08 -21.16
N PHE A 413 17.51 6.49 -20.86
CA PHE A 413 17.20 7.51 -19.88
C PHE A 413 17.59 7.08 -18.46
N ILE A 414 17.29 5.83 -18.07
CA ILE A 414 17.69 5.29 -16.75
C ILE A 414 19.20 5.39 -16.57
N ARG A 415 19.98 4.91 -17.55
CA ARG A 415 21.44 4.97 -17.51
C ARG A 415 21.92 6.41 -17.32
N GLY A 416 21.41 7.35 -18.13
CA GLY A 416 21.77 8.77 -18.02
C GLY A 416 21.42 9.38 -16.66
N MET A 417 20.32 8.96 -16.02
CA MET A 417 19.98 9.40 -14.67
C MET A 417 20.93 8.82 -13.62
N LEU A 418 21.31 7.55 -13.72
CA LEU A 418 22.26 6.94 -12.77
C LEU A 418 23.64 7.60 -12.85
N GLU A 419 24.13 7.88 -14.07
CA GLU A 419 25.36 8.63 -14.32
C GLU A 419 25.27 10.06 -13.73
N ARG A 420 24.13 10.73 -13.93
CA ARG A 420 23.87 12.08 -13.39
C ARG A 420 23.95 12.16 -11.87
N TYR A 421 23.49 11.13 -11.15
CA TYR A 421 23.59 11.07 -9.68
C TYR A 421 25.00 10.71 -9.17
N ASN A 422 25.97 10.51 -10.07
CA ASN A 422 27.36 10.11 -9.79
C ASN A 422 27.44 8.76 -9.06
N LEU A 423 26.63 7.78 -9.47
CA LEU A 423 26.78 6.40 -8.99
C LEU A 423 28.07 5.77 -9.58
N PRO A 424 28.68 4.78 -8.91
CA PRO A 424 29.84 4.08 -9.45
C PRO A 424 29.53 3.38 -10.77
N ASP A 425 30.43 3.47 -11.75
CA ASP A 425 30.24 2.90 -13.08
C ASP A 425 30.01 1.38 -13.01
N ASP A 426 30.75 0.70 -12.14
CA ASP A 426 30.58 -0.74 -11.88
C ASP A 426 29.17 -1.08 -11.38
N LEU A 427 28.60 -0.23 -10.52
CA LEU A 427 27.24 -0.39 -10.03
C LEU A 427 26.21 -0.08 -11.13
N ILE A 428 26.47 0.93 -11.96
CA ILE A 428 25.63 1.27 -13.11
C ILE A 428 25.60 0.09 -14.08
N GLU A 429 26.74 -0.50 -14.43
CA GLU A 429 26.81 -1.66 -15.31
C GLU A 429 26.05 -2.86 -14.73
N LEU A 430 26.19 -3.13 -13.42
CA LEU A 430 25.42 -4.20 -12.78
C LEU A 430 23.91 -3.93 -12.79
N ILE A 431 23.47 -2.69 -12.52
CA ILE A 431 22.05 -2.30 -12.59
C ILE A 431 21.53 -2.41 -14.02
N MET A 432 22.31 -1.96 -15.00
CA MET A 432 21.96 -2.06 -16.41
C MET A 432 21.88 -3.53 -16.84
N SER A 433 22.83 -4.37 -16.45
CA SER A 433 22.75 -5.82 -16.66
C SER A 433 21.52 -6.43 -15.98
N CYS A 434 21.07 -5.93 -14.84
CA CYS A 434 19.84 -6.39 -14.22
C CYS A 434 18.64 -6.11 -15.13
N ILE A 435 18.47 -4.87 -15.61
CA ILE A 435 17.25 -4.48 -16.33
C ILE A 435 17.27 -4.85 -17.81
N SER A 436 18.44 -4.86 -18.47
CA SER A 436 18.53 -4.94 -19.94
C SER A 436 18.70 -6.34 -20.51
N SER A 437 19.27 -7.29 -19.76
CA SER A 437 19.47 -8.67 -20.23
C SER A 437 18.30 -9.62 -19.91
N VAL A 438 17.13 -9.06 -19.63
CA VAL A 438 15.96 -9.81 -19.15
C VAL A 438 15.28 -10.57 -20.29
N SER A 439 14.97 -11.84 -20.06
CA SER A 439 14.07 -12.63 -20.90
C SER A 439 12.76 -12.86 -20.16
N THR A 440 11.63 -12.52 -20.79
CA THR A 440 10.32 -12.46 -20.14
C THR A 440 9.32 -13.40 -20.79
N SER A 441 8.63 -14.19 -19.98
CA SER A 441 7.49 -15.02 -20.40
C SER A 441 6.22 -14.62 -19.65
N LEU A 442 5.08 -14.62 -20.34
CA LEU A 442 3.78 -14.37 -19.72
C LEU A 442 3.20 -15.67 -19.14
N LEU A 443 2.74 -15.61 -17.90
CA LEU A 443 1.99 -16.68 -17.25
C LEU A 443 0.49 -16.51 -17.54
N PHE A 444 0.04 -17.09 -18.65
CA PHE A 444 -1.37 -17.10 -19.04
C PHE A 444 -2.09 -18.28 -18.38
N ASN A 445 -3.08 -17.99 -17.52
CA ASN A 445 -3.83 -19.00 -16.76
C ASN A 445 -2.97 -20.06 -16.04
N GLY A 446 -1.73 -19.69 -15.69
CA GLY A 446 -0.77 -20.53 -14.98
C GLY A 446 0.20 -21.32 -15.87
N GLY A 447 0.05 -21.27 -17.19
CA GLY A 447 1.01 -21.81 -18.16
C GLY A 447 1.90 -20.73 -18.75
N ASN A 448 3.12 -21.09 -19.16
CA ASN A 448 4.06 -20.17 -19.80
C ASN A 448 3.74 -20.03 -21.30
N LEU A 449 3.68 -18.78 -21.76
CA LEU A 449 3.78 -18.43 -23.17
C LEU A 449 5.26 -18.27 -23.59
N ASP A 450 5.50 -18.26 -24.90
CA ASP A 450 6.83 -18.07 -25.47
C ASP A 450 7.48 -16.77 -24.97
N SER A 451 8.76 -16.86 -24.65
CA SER A 451 9.53 -15.73 -24.15
C SER A 451 9.73 -14.65 -25.21
N PHE A 452 9.91 -13.41 -24.75
CA PHE A 452 10.37 -12.28 -25.54
C PHE A 452 11.38 -11.46 -24.73
N CYS A 453 12.18 -10.64 -25.40
CA CYS A 453 13.16 -9.76 -24.78
C CYS A 453 12.65 -8.32 -24.82
N PRO A 454 12.29 -7.73 -23.67
CA PRO A 454 12.05 -6.29 -23.54
C PRO A 454 13.23 -5.46 -24.05
N SER A 455 12.96 -4.21 -24.44
CA SER A 455 13.98 -3.20 -24.69
C SER A 455 13.73 -1.90 -23.93
N ARG A 456 12.69 -1.84 -23.10
CA ARG A 456 12.40 -0.78 -22.12
C ARG A 456 11.60 -1.30 -20.93
N GLY A 457 11.41 -0.42 -19.95
CA GLY A 457 10.61 -0.67 -18.76
C GLY A 457 11.39 -1.32 -17.61
N ILE A 458 10.79 -1.30 -16.43
CA ILE A 458 11.35 -1.86 -15.20
C ILE A 458 10.34 -2.80 -14.53
N ARG A 459 10.86 -3.82 -13.84
CA ARG A 459 10.05 -4.95 -13.35
C ARG A 459 9.18 -4.59 -12.14
N GLN A 460 7.86 -4.66 -12.30
CA GLN A 460 6.94 -4.49 -11.17
C GLN A 460 7.01 -5.69 -10.21
N GLY A 461 7.62 -5.50 -9.03
CA GLY A 461 7.81 -6.55 -8.01
C GLY A 461 9.27 -6.89 -7.71
N ASP A 462 10.20 -6.20 -8.38
CA ASP A 462 11.63 -6.18 -8.11
C ASP A 462 11.97 -5.14 -7.01
N PRO A 463 12.81 -5.47 -6.01
CA PRO A 463 13.25 -4.52 -4.98
C PRO A 463 13.84 -3.20 -5.50
N ILE A 464 14.61 -3.20 -6.60
CA ILE A 464 15.32 -1.99 -7.07
C ILE A 464 14.45 -1.05 -7.90
N SER A 465 13.46 -1.59 -8.61
CA SER A 465 12.65 -0.81 -9.55
C SER A 465 11.95 0.43 -8.96
N PRO A 466 11.36 0.42 -7.76
CA PRO A 466 10.80 1.63 -7.15
C PRO A 466 11.82 2.75 -6.96
N TYR A 467 13.08 2.41 -6.68
CA TYR A 467 14.14 3.38 -6.41
C TYR A 467 14.67 4.01 -7.69
N ILE A 468 14.88 3.21 -8.73
CA ILE A 468 15.21 3.71 -10.08
C ILE A 468 14.09 4.64 -10.56
N PHE A 469 12.82 4.24 -10.35
CA PHE A 469 11.68 5.03 -10.77
C PHE A 469 11.63 6.41 -10.10
N ILE A 470 11.84 6.50 -8.77
CA ILE A 470 11.82 7.81 -8.09
C ILE A 470 12.99 8.70 -8.50
N LEU A 471 14.18 8.14 -8.77
CA LEU A 471 15.33 8.89 -9.28
C LEU A 471 15.01 9.48 -10.66
N CYS A 472 14.37 8.69 -11.52
CA CYS A 472 13.90 9.16 -12.83
C CYS A 472 12.80 10.24 -12.72
N MET A 473 11.85 10.07 -11.79
CA MET A 473 10.78 11.04 -11.58
C MET A 473 11.25 12.34 -10.91
N ASP A 474 12.34 12.30 -10.15
CA ASP A 474 12.92 13.49 -9.53
C ASP A 474 13.45 14.48 -10.57
N PHE A 475 13.92 13.99 -11.72
CA PHE A 475 14.30 14.83 -12.87
C PHE A 475 13.14 15.73 -13.35
N LEU A 476 11.91 15.22 -13.38
CA LEU A 476 10.72 16.04 -13.65
C LEU A 476 10.57 17.17 -12.63
N GLY A 477 10.81 16.89 -11.35
CA GLY A 477 10.77 17.88 -10.28
C GLY A 477 11.82 18.98 -10.46
N GLN A 478 13.01 18.61 -10.92
CA GLN A 478 14.10 19.53 -11.20
C GLN A 478 13.77 20.45 -12.41
N LEU A 479 13.19 19.92 -13.49
CA LEU A 479 12.71 20.73 -14.62
C LEU A 479 11.67 21.77 -14.19
N ILE A 480 10.76 21.39 -13.30
CA ILE A 480 9.76 22.32 -12.73
C ILE A 480 10.46 23.40 -11.91
N GLN A 481 11.43 23.01 -11.08
CA GLN A 481 12.14 23.95 -10.22
C GLN A 481 12.94 24.99 -11.02
N GLU A 482 13.59 24.59 -12.11
CA GLU A 482 14.26 25.52 -13.02
C GLU A 482 13.30 26.56 -13.62
N LYS A 483 12.12 26.13 -14.08
CA LYS A 483 11.08 27.07 -14.56
C LYS A 483 10.58 27.99 -13.45
N CYS A 484 10.53 27.53 -12.20
CA CYS A 484 10.22 28.36 -11.05
C CYS A 484 11.30 29.41 -10.76
N GLU A 485 12.58 29.02 -10.81
CA GLU A 485 13.73 29.92 -10.61
C GLU A 485 13.81 30.98 -11.72
N ALA A 486 13.53 30.58 -12.95
CA ALA A 486 13.38 31.49 -14.10
C ALA A 486 12.12 32.36 -14.07
N LYS A 487 11.29 32.25 -13.01
CA LYS A 487 10.00 32.95 -12.84
C LYS A 487 8.97 32.70 -13.95
N LYS A 488 9.18 31.70 -14.81
CA LYS A 488 8.22 31.26 -15.84
C LYS A 488 7.09 30.42 -15.23
N TRP A 489 7.35 29.75 -14.11
CA TRP A 489 6.35 29.02 -13.34
C TRP A 489 6.17 29.65 -11.95
N CYS A 490 4.99 30.19 -11.68
CA CYS A 490 4.61 30.81 -10.41
C CYS A 490 3.95 29.80 -9.46
N PRO A 491 4.65 29.32 -8.41
CA PRO A 491 4.10 28.33 -7.47
C PRO A 491 3.02 28.93 -6.55
N VAL A 492 2.25 28.05 -5.89
CA VAL A 492 1.12 28.44 -5.01
C VAL A 492 1.53 28.37 -3.55
N LYS A 493 1.13 29.36 -2.75
CA LYS A 493 1.33 29.38 -1.28
C LYS A 493 0.03 29.10 -0.55
N ALA A 494 0.09 28.29 0.51
CA ALA A 494 -1.07 28.03 1.37
C ALA A 494 -1.41 29.22 2.29
N SER A 495 -0.42 30.06 2.63
CA SER A 495 -0.52 31.30 3.40
C SER A 495 0.52 32.32 2.93
N ARG A 496 0.35 33.62 3.24
CA ARG A 496 1.24 34.71 2.76
C ARG A 496 2.72 34.48 3.11
N SER A 497 2.99 34.06 4.34
CA SER A 497 4.34 33.74 4.85
C SER A 497 4.70 32.26 4.73
N GLY A 498 3.83 31.44 4.14
CA GLY A 498 4.02 30.01 4.00
C GLY A 498 4.96 29.60 2.87
N PRO A 499 5.42 28.34 2.87
CA PRO A 499 6.16 27.80 1.74
C PRO A 499 5.31 27.77 0.47
N SER A 500 5.97 27.96 -0.67
CA SER A 500 5.38 27.85 -2.00
C SER A 500 5.60 26.46 -2.58
N PHE A 501 4.58 25.92 -3.23
CA PHE A 501 4.63 24.61 -3.88
C PHE A 501 4.28 24.76 -5.36
N SER A 502 5.12 24.19 -6.23
CA SER A 502 4.84 24.00 -7.66
C SER A 502 4.39 22.57 -7.96
N HIS A 503 4.88 21.59 -7.19
CA HIS A 503 4.58 20.18 -7.40
C HIS A 503 4.68 19.38 -6.09
N LEU A 504 3.96 18.27 -6.06
CA LEU A 504 4.05 17.23 -5.04
C LEU A 504 3.90 15.86 -5.72
N PHE A 505 4.88 14.99 -5.51
CA PHE A 505 4.93 13.67 -6.14
C PHE A 505 4.81 12.56 -5.09
N PHE A 506 4.12 11.51 -5.48
CA PHE A 506 4.11 10.24 -4.78
C PHE A 506 4.20 9.12 -5.80
N ALA A 507 5.43 8.77 -6.18
CA ALA A 507 5.71 7.87 -7.30
C ALA A 507 5.03 8.38 -8.59
N ASP A 508 4.04 7.66 -9.11
CA ASP A 508 3.29 7.97 -10.34
C ASP A 508 2.10 8.92 -10.11
N ASP A 509 1.67 9.12 -8.85
CA ASP A 509 0.63 10.09 -8.49
C ASP A 509 1.24 11.50 -8.41
N LEU A 510 0.96 12.36 -9.40
CA LEU A 510 1.53 13.71 -9.50
C LEU A 510 0.45 14.79 -9.32
N VAL A 511 0.74 15.80 -8.51
CA VAL A 511 -0.09 17.00 -8.36
C VAL A 511 0.77 18.25 -8.56
N LEU A 512 0.38 19.07 -9.53
CA LEU A 512 1.04 20.33 -9.89
C LEU A 512 0.19 21.52 -9.44
N PHE A 513 0.84 22.63 -9.11
CA PHE A 513 0.21 23.86 -8.65
C PHE A 513 0.84 25.07 -9.35
N ALA A 514 -0.01 25.98 -9.81
CA ALA A 514 0.45 27.20 -10.45
C ALA A 514 -0.58 28.34 -10.34
N LYS A 515 -0.14 29.56 -10.64
CA LYS A 515 -1.05 30.66 -11.01
C LYS A 515 -1.79 30.28 -12.30
N ALA A 516 -3.08 30.58 -12.37
CA ALA A 516 -3.90 30.31 -13.56
C ALA A 516 -3.70 31.42 -14.60
N ASN A 517 -2.74 31.23 -15.51
CA ASN A 517 -2.52 32.07 -16.69
C ASN A 517 -1.87 31.26 -17.82
N SER A 518 -1.83 31.83 -19.03
CA SER A 518 -1.32 31.15 -20.23
C SER A 518 0.16 30.77 -20.07
N ASP A 519 1.00 31.68 -19.58
CA ASP A 519 2.44 31.44 -19.41
C ASP A 519 2.75 30.20 -18.56
N ASN A 520 2.02 30.03 -17.43
CA ASN A 520 2.18 28.87 -16.57
C ASN A 520 1.68 27.59 -17.24
N CYS A 521 0.60 27.65 -18.03
CA CYS A 521 0.10 26.49 -18.77
C CYS A 521 1.11 26.03 -19.82
N THR A 522 1.67 26.96 -20.59
CA THR A 522 2.73 26.67 -21.57
C THR A 522 3.97 26.10 -20.89
N ALA A 523 4.41 26.69 -19.78
CA ALA A 523 5.55 26.17 -19.01
C ALA A 523 5.31 24.75 -18.48
N ILE A 524 4.10 24.45 -18.01
CA ILE A 524 3.71 23.09 -17.58
C ILE A 524 3.79 22.11 -18.75
N ARG A 525 3.21 22.47 -19.91
CA ARG A 525 3.24 21.64 -21.12
C ARG A 525 4.66 21.37 -21.58
N GLU A 526 5.47 22.41 -21.75
CA GLU A 526 6.88 22.30 -22.17
C GLU A 526 7.66 21.32 -21.27
N VAL A 527 7.51 21.44 -19.94
CA VAL A 527 8.19 20.56 -18.98
C VAL A 527 7.72 19.11 -19.12
N LEU A 528 6.40 18.89 -19.19
CA LEU A 528 5.83 17.55 -19.32
C LEU A 528 6.23 16.90 -20.66
N ASP A 529 6.18 17.64 -21.76
CA ASP A 529 6.51 17.15 -23.09
C ASP A 529 8.01 16.83 -23.19
N THR A 530 8.87 17.69 -22.63
CA THR A 530 10.32 17.43 -22.53
C THR A 530 10.60 16.16 -21.73
N PHE A 531 9.97 16.01 -20.56
CA PHE A 531 10.13 14.84 -19.73
C PHE A 531 9.64 13.56 -20.42
N CYS A 532 8.46 13.58 -21.07
CA CYS A 532 7.91 12.45 -21.79
C CYS A 532 8.80 12.03 -22.96
N LYS A 533 9.31 13.00 -23.74
CA LYS A 533 10.24 12.76 -24.85
C LYS A 533 11.52 12.04 -24.41
N LEU A 534 12.10 12.45 -23.28
CA LEU A 534 13.35 11.90 -22.78
C LEU A 534 13.16 10.54 -22.09
N SER A 535 12.13 10.41 -21.26
CA SER A 535 11.89 9.23 -20.43
C SER A 535 11.11 8.10 -21.12
N GLY A 536 10.43 8.39 -22.23
CA GLY A 536 9.46 7.50 -22.89
C GLY A 536 8.10 7.41 -22.19
N GLN A 537 7.90 8.18 -21.12
CA GLN A 537 6.62 8.24 -20.42
C GLN A 537 5.52 8.86 -21.30
N SER A 538 4.28 8.52 -20.98
CA SER A 538 3.08 9.05 -21.64
C SER A 538 2.06 9.49 -20.60
N LEU A 539 1.35 10.59 -20.89
CA LEU A 539 0.31 11.13 -20.02
C LEU A 539 -1.05 10.53 -20.39
N SER A 540 -1.81 10.14 -19.38
CA SER A 540 -3.21 9.75 -19.59
C SER A 540 -4.09 10.99 -19.65
N VAL A 541 -4.36 11.48 -20.87
CA VAL A 541 -5.23 12.66 -21.10
C VAL A 541 -6.62 12.45 -20.51
N THR A 542 -7.14 11.22 -20.61
CA THR A 542 -8.48 10.87 -20.12
C THR A 542 -8.60 10.87 -18.60
N LYS A 543 -7.51 10.58 -17.87
CA LYS A 543 -7.51 10.53 -16.39
C LYS A 543 -6.92 11.78 -15.74
N SER A 544 -6.12 12.54 -16.47
CA SER A 544 -5.58 13.82 -16.00
C SER A 544 -6.67 14.88 -15.95
N ARG A 545 -6.60 15.75 -14.94
CA ARG A 545 -7.67 16.72 -14.63
C ARG A 545 -7.09 18.02 -14.08
N VAL A 546 -7.69 19.15 -14.45
CA VAL A 546 -7.34 20.48 -13.92
C VAL A 546 -8.47 21.07 -13.08
N PHE A 547 -8.12 21.65 -11.93
CA PHE A 547 -9.03 22.35 -11.04
C PHE A 547 -8.63 23.82 -10.92
N PHE A 548 -9.57 24.71 -11.21
CA PHE A 548 -9.37 26.16 -11.15
C PHE A 548 -10.01 26.79 -9.89
N SER A 549 -9.43 27.89 -9.42
CA SER A 549 -10.03 28.69 -8.36
C SER A 549 -11.34 29.36 -8.82
N PRO A 550 -12.29 29.64 -7.92
CA PRO A 550 -13.60 30.18 -8.29
C PRO A 550 -13.57 31.54 -9.01
N ASN A 551 -12.49 32.31 -8.83
CA ASN A 551 -12.30 33.63 -9.42
C ASN A 551 -11.68 33.63 -10.83
N VAL A 552 -11.40 32.46 -11.42
CA VAL A 552 -11.08 32.34 -12.85
C VAL A 552 -12.40 32.27 -13.61
N SER A 553 -12.62 33.16 -14.60
CA SER A 553 -13.83 33.17 -15.44
C SER A 553 -13.95 31.89 -16.28
N HIS A 554 -15.16 31.54 -16.71
CA HIS A 554 -15.40 30.30 -17.46
C HIS A 554 -14.61 30.28 -18.78
N GLU A 555 -14.67 31.37 -19.54
CA GLU A 555 -13.92 31.55 -20.79
C GLU A 555 -12.41 31.31 -20.60
N ASN A 556 -11.83 31.88 -19.54
CA ASN A 556 -10.41 31.68 -19.23
C ASN A 556 -10.12 30.23 -18.84
N ARG A 557 -11.05 29.52 -18.19
CA ARG A 557 -10.83 28.11 -17.85
C ARG A 557 -10.79 27.25 -19.09
N ASP A 558 -11.65 27.52 -20.07
CA ASP A 558 -11.72 26.77 -21.32
C ASP A 558 -10.42 26.96 -22.11
N VAL A 559 -9.98 28.21 -22.29
CA VAL A 559 -8.69 28.52 -22.95
C VAL A 559 -7.50 27.85 -22.25
N LEU A 560 -7.40 27.96 -20.92
CA LEU A 560 -6.29 27.35 -20.17
C LEU A 560 -6.35 25.82 -20.17
N SER A 561 -7.56 25.24 -20.18
CA SER A 561 -7.80 23.81 -20.29
C SER A 561 -7.32 23.29 -21.64
N ASP A 562 -7.57 24.03 -22.72
CA ASP A 562 -7.14 23.70 -24.07
C ASP A 562 -5.62 23.80 -24.21
N THR A 563 -5.00 24.87 -23.68
CA THR A 563 -3.53 24.98 -23.64
C THR A 563 -2.89 23.80 -22.88
N LEU A 564 -3.49 23.34 -21.79
CA LEU A 564 -2.99 22.21 -21.01
C LEU A 564 -3.31 20.84 -21.64
N GLY A 565 -4.35 20.75 -22.48
CA GLY A 565 -4.85 19.50 -23.02
C GLY A 565 -5.48 18.57 -21.97
N PHE A 566 -6.00 19.10 -20.85
CA PHE A 566 -6.62 18.31 -19.78
C PHE A 566 -8.01 18.79 -19.45
N GLN A 567 -8.96 17.87 -19.24
CA GLN A 567 -10.33 18.25 -18.90
C GLN A 567 -10.41 18.98 -17.55
N GLN A 568 -11.10 20.11 -17.55
CA GLN A 568 -11.45 20.83 -16.32
C GLN A 568 -12.39 20.02 -15.43
N THR A 569 -12.25 20.19 -14.11
CA THR A 569 -13.12 19.57 -13.12
C THR A 569 -13.42 20.52 -11.97
N SER A 570 -14.63 20.41 -11.41
CA SER A 570 -15.01 21.07 -10.16
C SER A 570 -14.45 20.35 -8.91
N CYS A 571 -13.93 19.13 -9.08
CA CYS A 571 -13.46 18.26 -8.02
C CYS A 571 -12.33 17.32 -8.50
N LEU A 572 -11.17 17.37 -7.82
CA LEU A 572 -10.03 16.46 -8.08
C LEU A 572 -10.21 15.05 -7.50
N GLY A 573 -11.37 14.75 -6.91
CA GLY A 573 -11.69 13.45 -6.34
C GLY A 573 -10.79 13.07 -5.16
N ARG A 574 -10.20 11.87 -5.24
CA ARG A 574 -9.28 11.33 -4.23
C ARG A 574 -7.83 11.40 -4.68
N TYR A 575 -6.96 11.67 -3.72
CA TYR A 575 -5.51 11.62 -3.87
C TYR A 575 -4.93 10.80 -2.73
N LEU A 576 -4.12 9.79 -3.07
CA LEU A 576 -3.57 8.82 -2.11
C LEU A 576 -4.64 8.18 -1.21
N GLY A 577 -5.89 8.07 -1.68
CA GLY A 577 -7.01 7.56 -0.89
C GLY A 577 -7.72 8.58 0.02
N PHE A 578 -7.23 9.82 0.11
CA PHE A 578 -7.86 10.92 0.84
C PHE A 578 -8.77 11.75 -0.07
N PRO A 579 -9.96 12.18 0.39
CA PRO A 579 -10.81 13.10 -0.37
C PRO A 579 -10.22 14.52 -0.35
N ILE A 580 -10.01 15.14 -1.51
CA ILE A 580 -9.38 16.47 -1.59
C ILE A 580 -10.40 17.60 -1.35
N LYS A 581 -11.55 17.56 -2.04
CA LYS A 581 -12.64 18.55 -1.91
C LYS A 581 -13.90 18.05 -2.60
N HIS A 582 -15.07 18.09 -1.94
CA HIS A 582 -16.38 17.89 -2.58
C HIS A 582 -17.35 19.01 -2.17
N GLN A 583 -18.25 19.38 -3.07
CA GLN A 583 -19.27 20.42 -2.85
C GLN A 583 -20.45 19.97 -1.95
N GLY A 584 -20.44 18.72 -1.45
CA GLY A 584 -21.55 18.10 -0.72
C GLY A 584 -21.48 18.10 0.81
N ARG A 585 -22.49 17.46 1.44
CA ARG A 585 -22.57 17.21 2.89
C ARG A 585 -21.41 16.29 3.32
N ALA A 586 -20.67 16.67 4.36
CA ALA A 586 -19.46 15.99 4.85
C ALA A 586 -19.61 14.47 5.14
N ASN A 587 -20.84 13.97 5.29
CA ASN A 587 -21.12 12.56 5.57
C ASN A 587 -20.91 11.64 4.36
N GLN A 588 -21.16 12.10 3.13
CA GLN A 588 -21.03 11.25 1.94
C GLN A 588 -19.55 11.02 1.54
N ASP A 589 -18.67 11.96 1.90
CA ASP A 589 -17.25 11.97 1.52
C ASP A 589 -16.48 10.74 2.02
N PHE A 590 -16.97 10.10 3.10
CA PHE A 590 -16.32 8.96 3.74
C PHE A 590 -17.12 7.66 3.63
N ASN A 591 -18.27 7.65 2.94
CA ASN A 591 -19.07 6.43 2.76
C ASN A 591 -18.29 5.30 2.06
N PHE A 592 -17.34 5.66 1.20
CA PHE A 592 -16.47 4.68 0.56
C PHE A 592 -15.66 3.84 1.55
N ILE A 593 -15.37 4.37 2.76
CA ILE A 593 -14.69 3.65 3.82
C ILE A 593 -15.61 2.53 4.30
N LEU A 594 -16.89 2.86 4.58
CA LEU A 594 -17.90 1.87 4.93
C LEU A 594 -18.08 0.83 3.82
N ASP A 595 -18.15 1.25 2.56
CA ASP A 595 -18.30 0.32 1.43
C ASP A 595 -17.09 -0.59 1.27
N ARG A 596 -15.88 -0.09 1.58
CA ARG A 596 -14.66 -0.90 1.55
C ARG A 596 -14.61 -1.89 2.71
N VAL A 597 -15.02 -1.47 3.91
CA VAL A 597 -15.14 -2.35 5.09
C VAL A 597 -16.19 -3.44 4.83
N LYS A 598 -17.40 -3.05 4.39
CA LYS A 598 -18.47 -3.99 4.03
C LYS A 598 -18.03 -4.99 2.97
N ARG A 599 -17.47 -4.54 1.84
CA ARG A 599 -16.97 -5.43 0.78
C ARG A 599 -15.88 -6.38 1.28
N LYS A 600 -15.02 -5.90 2.17
CA LYS A 600 -13.95 -6.73 2.74
C LYS A 600 -14.51 -7.84 3.64
N LEU A 601 -15.47 -7.50 4.49
CA LEU A 601 -16.11 -8.45 5.42
C LEU A 601 -17.10 -9.40 4.73
N ALA A 602 -17.87 -8.91 3.76
CA ALA A 602 -18.78 -9.73 2.96
C ALA A 602 -18.03 -10.82 2.17
N GLY A 603 -16.82 -10.51 1.69
CA GLY A 603 -15.96 -11.48 1.01
C GLY A 603 -15.50 -12.65 1.89
N TRP A 604 -15.74 -12.60 3.21
CA TRP A 604 -15.21 -13.57 4.17
C TRP A 604 -16.20 -14.61 4.67
N LYS A 605 -17.44 -14.61 4.15
CA LYS A 605 -18.49 -15.59 4.48
C LYS A 605 -18.44 -15.99 5.97
N ALA A 606 -18.91 -15.11 6.84
CA ALA A 606 -18.82 -15.24 8.30
C ALA A 606 -19.19 -16.64 8.82
N ASN A 607 -20.12 -17.34 8.15
CA ASN A 607 -20.55 -18.71 8.46
C ASN A 607 -19.44 -19.77 8.43
N LEU A 608 -18.34 -19.50 7.72
CA LEU A 608 -17.21 -20.42 7.71
C LEU A 608 -16.33 -20.21 8.96
N LEU A 609 -16.34 -19.03 9.60
CA LEU A 609 -15.36 -18.62 10.62
C LEU A 609 -15.89 -18.75 12.05
N SER A 610 -15.03 -19.19 12.98
CA SER A 610 -15.33 -19.15 14.42
C SER A 610 -15.46 -17.72 14.96
N MET A 611 -16.03 -17.58 16.16
CA MET A 611 -16.13 -16.28 16.85
C MET A 611 -14.76 -15.64 17.12
N ALA A 612 -13.77 -16.44 17.52
CA ALA A 612 -12.40 -15.97 17.72
C ALA A 612 -11.77 -15.52 16.40
N GLY A 613 -11.94 -16.30 15.32
CA GLY A 613 -11.48 -15.94 13.98
C GLY A 613 -12.08 -14.62 13.49
N ARG A 614 -13.38 -14.39 13.73
CA ARG A 614 -14.06 -13.13 13.40
C ARG A 614 -13.48 -11.93 14.17
N ALA A 615 -13.23 -12.08 15.47
CA ALA A 615 -12.65 -11.01 16.29
C ALA A 615 -11.25 -10.60 15.81
N VAL A 616 -10.37 -11.59 15.55
CA VAL A 616 -9.02 -11.36 14.98
C VAL A 616 -9.11 -10.66 13.63
N LEU A 617 -10.05 -11.07 12.78
CA LEU A 617 -10.27 -10.46 11.47
C LEU A 617 -10.75 -9.01 11.55
N ILE A 618 -11.63 -8.65 12.50
CA ILE A 618 -12.04 -7.25 12.74
C ILE A 618 -10.82 -6.41 13.14
N GLN A 619 -9.98 -6.93 14.04
CA GLN A 619 -8.79 -6.22 14.53
C GLN A 619 -7.75 -6.01 13.41
N ALA A 620 -7.49 -7.05 12.61
CA ALA A 620 -6.47 -7.01 11.57
C ALA A 620 -6.89 -6.21 10.32
N SER A 621 -8.17 -6.19 9.96
CA SER A 621 -8.62 -5.68 8.65
C SER A 621 -9.62 -4.52 8.68
N SER A 622 -10.68 -4.64 9.47
CA SER A 622 -11.71 -3.61 9.54
C SER A 622 -11.19 -2.38 10.26
N SER A 623 -10.28 -2.58 11.21
CA SER A 623 -9.65 -1.49 11.93
C SER A 623 -8.54 -0.79 11.13
N THR A 624 -7.92 -1.45 10.15
CA THR A 624 -6.79 -0.90 9.38
C THR A 624 -7.23 -0.07 8.18
N ILE A 625 -8.31 -0.45 7.50
CA ILE A 625 -8.89 0.29 6.37
C ILE A 625 -9.21 1.77 6.71
N PRO A 626 -10.01 2.07 7.75
CA PRO A 626 -10.34 3.44 8.12
C PRO A 626 -9.16 4.16 8.78
N ALA A 627 -8.27 3.43 9.48
CA ALA A 627 -7.15 4.01 10.21
C ALA A 627 -6.25 4.88 9.33
N TYR A 628 -6.06 4.52 8.06
CA TYR A 628 -5.26 5.32 7.14
C TYR A 628 -5.84 6.73 6.93
N VAL A 629 -7.16 6.86 6.77
CA VAL A 629 -7.83 8.16 6.60
C VAL A 629 -7.97 8.90 7.93
N MET A 630 -8.20 8.16 9.02
CA MET A 630 -8.31 8.70 10.39
C MET A 630 -7.02 9.38 10.89
N GLN A 631 -5.87 9.15 10.25
CA GLN A 631 -4.59 9.77 10.62
C GLN A 631 -4.59 11.29 10.43
N SER A 632 -5.35 11.83 9.47
CA SER A 632 -5.44 13.27 9.18
C SER A 632 -6.85 13.84 9.27
N ASN A 633 -7.88 13.00 9.22
CA ASN A 633 -9.26 13.44 9.13
C ASN A 633 -10.08 12.95 10.33
N LEU A 634 -10.85 13.87 10.91
CA LEU A 634 -11.96 13.55 11.78
C LEU A 634 -13.12 13.05 10.92
N LEU A 635 -13.46 11.77 11.06
CA LEU A 635 -14.59 11.19 10.36
C LEU A 635 -15.91 11.62 11.04
N PRO A 636 -17.00 11.78 10.26
CA PRO A 636 -18.31 12.05 10.82
C PRO A 636 -18.78 10.92 11.74
N GLU A 637 -19.50 11.27 12.80
CA GLU A 637 -19.99 10.31 13.82
C GLU A 637 -20.84 9.19 13.20
N LYS A 638 -21.72 9.51 12.24
CA LYS A 638 -22.49 8.51 11.49
C LYS A 638 -21.63 7.47 10.76
N VAL A 639 -20.45 7.86 10.28
CA VAL A 639 -19.52 6.95 9.60
C VAL A 639 -18.81 6.07 10.62
N LEU A 640 -18.40 6.63 11.76
CA LEU A 640 -17.77 5.90 12.87
C LEU A 640 -18.73 4.86 13.46
N GLU A 641 -19.96 5.27 13.78
CA GLU A 641 -21.03 4.37 14.23
C GLU A 641 -21.37 3.32 13.17
N GLY A 642 -21.34 3.70 11.89
CA GLY A 642 -21.51 2.77 10.79
C GLY A 642 -20.43 1.68 10.76
N ILE A 643 -19.17 2.02 11.04
CA ILE A 643 -18.05 1.06 11.12
C ILE A 643 -18.27 0.11 12.31
N ASP A 644 -18.55 0.66 13.49
CA ASP A 644 -18.80 -0.12 14.70
C ASP A 644 -20.02 -1.05 14.54
N ARG A 645 -21.09 -0.59 13.90
CA ARG A 645 -22.27 -1.41 13.57
C ARG A 645 -21.93 -2.55 12.61
N VAL A 646 -21.17 -2.27 11.55
CA VAL A 646 -20.74 -3.31 10.59
C VAL A 646 -19.85 -4.35 11.28
N ASN A 647 -18.97 -3.92 12.18
CA ASN A 647 -18.12 -4.82 12.95
C ASN A 647 -18.91 -5.67 13.95
N GLY A 648 -19.85 -5.06 14.68
CA GLY A 648 -20.75 -5.78 15.59
C GLY A 648 -21.62 -6.79 14.85
N ASN A 649 -22.16 -6.41 13.69
CA ASN A 649 -22.94 -7.31 12.84
C ASN A 649 -22.09 -8.46 12.28
N PHE A 650 -20.82 -8.20 11.91
CA PHE A 650 -19.93 -9.26 11.45
C PHE A 650 -19.51 -10.22 12.58
N LEU A 651 -19.28 -9.70 13.79
CA LEU A 651 -18.92 -10.50 14.95
C LEU A 651 -20.07 -11.46 15.31
N TRP A 652 -21.26 -10.93 15.54
CA TRP A 652 -22.42 -11.68 16.05
C TRP A 652 -23.29 -12.32 14.96
N GLY A 653 -23.26 -11.79 13.73
CA GLY A 653 -24.16 -12.18 12.65
C GLY A 653 -23.61 -13.29 11.76
N SER A 654 -24.51 -14.08 11.17
CA SER A 654 -24.22 -15.11 10.16
C SER A 654 -24.59 -14.66 8.74
N THR A 655 -25.50 -13.69 8.60
CA THR A 655 -26.10 -13.22 7.33
C THR A 655 -26.53 -11.76 7.45
N ASP A 656 -26.49 -10.98 6.36
CA ASP A 656 -26.79 -9.54 6.36
C ASP A 656 -28.23 -9.16 6.81
N ASN A 657 -29.21 -10.08 6.74
CA ASN A 657 -30.63 -9.77 6.97
C ASN A 657 -31.30 -10.43 8.20
N SER A 658 -30.60 -11.26 8.99
CA SER A 658 -31.13 -11.67 10.30
C SER A 658 -30.43 -10.86 11.40
N LYS A 659 -31.17 -9.97 12.08
CA LYS A 659 -30.71 -9.35 13.32
C LYS A 659 -30.59 -10.45 14.38
N LYS A 660 -29.45 -11.15 14.42
CA LYS A 660 -29.13 -11.95 15.61
C LYS A 660 -28.91 -10.99 16.78
N MET A 661 -29.45 -11.37 17.94
CA MET A 661 -29.27 -10.62 19.18
C MET A 661 -27.77 -10.54 19.48
N HIS A 662 -27.27 -9.33 19.71
CA HIS A 662 -25.91 -9.15 20.20
C HIS A 662 -25.91 -9.59 21.67
N TRP A 663 -25.43 -10.81 21.94
CA TRP A 663 -25.40 -11.39 23.29
C TRP A 663 -24.68 -10.49 24.30
N VAL A 664 -23.67 -9.75 23.83
CA VAL A 664 -22.96 -8.74 24.62
C VAL A 664 -22.92 -7.44 23.83
N GLY A 665 -23.33 -6.34 24.47
CA GLY A 665 -23.34 -5.02 23.85
C GLY A 665 -21.95 -4.55 23.41
N TRP A 666 -21.86 -3.84 22.29
CA TRP A 666 -20.59 -3.41 21.67
C TRP A 666 -19.66 -2.67 22.65
N LYS A 667 -20.22 -1.84 23.55
CA LYS A 667 -19.45 -1.12 24.58
C LYS A 667 -18.66 -2.05 25.51
N LYS A 668 -19.21 -3.22 25.87
CA LYS A 668 -18.51 -4.23 26.69
C LYS A 668 -17.48 -4.99 25.84
N VAL A 669 -17.85 -5.34 24.60
CA VAL A 669 -16.95 -6.00 23.63
C VAL A 669 -15.67 -5.21 23.39
N THR A 670 -15.77 -3.87 23.30
CA THR A 670 -14.63 -2.99 23.01
C THR A 670 -13.78 -2.59 24.23
N ARG A 671 -13.98 -3.23 25.38
CA ARG A 671 -13.12 -3.00 26.55
C ARG A 671 -11.76 -3.69 26.40
N PRO A 672 -10.73 -3.24 27.11
CA PRO A 672 -9.49 -4.01 27.30
C PRO A 672 -9.78 -5.44 27.74
N LYS A 673 -8.88 -6.37 27.40
CA LYS A 673 -9.02 -7.78 27.83
C LYS A 673 -8.96 -7.92 29.35
N GLU A 674 -8.15 -7.09 30.00
CA GLU A 674 -8.03 -6.98 31.46
C GLU A 674 -9.38 -6.62 32.11
N ASP A 675 -10.20 -5.83 31.42
CA ASP A 675 -11.55 -5.42 31.87
C ASP A 675 -12.66 -6.37 31.38
N GLY A 676 -12.31 -7.57 30.90
CA GLY A 676 -13.25 -8.58 30.39
C GLY A 676 -13.80 -8.33 28.97
N GLY A 677 -13.19 -7.43 28.19
CA GLY A 677 -13.52 -7.19 26.79
C GLY A 677 -12.73 -8.05 25.80
N LEU A 678 -13.00 -7.89 24.49
CA LEU A 678 -12.26 -8.62 23.43
C LEU A 678 -11.00 -7.88 22.95
N GLY A 679 -10.68 -6.72 23.53
CA GLY A 679 -9.58 -5.87 23.07
C GLY A 679 -9.83 -5.19 21.72
N LEU A 680 -11.09 -5.14 21.28
CA LEU A 680 -11.50 -4.38 20.09
C LEU A 680 -11.61 -2.90 20.43
N GLN A 681 -11.26 -2.01 19.49
CA GLN A 681 -11.32 -0.57 19.71
C GLN A 681 -12.56 0.01 19.03
N THR A 682 -13.25 0.95 19.70
CA THR A 682 -14.31 1.74 19.06
C THR A 682 -13.72 2.60 17.94
N ALA A 683 -14.45 2.76 16.84
CA ALA A 683 -14.00 3.58 15.71
C ALA A 683 -13.75 5.03 16.15
N LYS A 684 -14.60 5.58 17.02
CA LYS A 684 -14.47 6.94 17.58
C LYS A 684 -13.22 7.09 18.45
N GLY A 685 -12.98 6.16 19.38
CA GLY A 685 -11.78 6.18 20.22
C GLY A 685 -10.50 6.13 19.38
N ARG A 686 -10.48 5.24 18.37
CA ARG A 686 -9.35 5.09 17.45
C ARG A 686 -9.09 6.34 16.60
N ASN A 687 -10.13 6.98 16.07
CA ASN A 687 -9.95 8.21 15.29
C ASN A 687 -9.36 9.33 16.16
N THR A 688 -9.88 9.52 17.38
CA THR A 688 -9.38 10.55 18.29
C THR A 688 -7.93 10.29 18.70
N ALA A 689 -7.56 9.03 19.00
CA ALA A 689 -6.19 8.66 19.32
C ALA A 689 -5.21 8.92 18.15
N LEU A 690 -5.61 8.62 16.91
CA LEU A 690 -4.80 8.92 15.72
C LEU A 690 -4.64 10.43 15.48
N LEU A 691 -5.67 11.24 15.77
CA LEU A 691 -5.57 12.70 15.71
C LEU A 691 -4.70 13.27 16.85
N ALA A 692 -4.71 12.66 18.04
CA ALA A 692 -3.77 13.02 19.11
C ALA A 692 -2.32 12.70 18.69
N LYS A 693 -2.09 11.56 18.03
CA LYS A 693 -0.79 11.23 17.41
C LYS A 693 -0.38 12.23 16.33
N LEU A 694 -1.32 12.76 15.54
CA LEU A 694 -1.04 13.83 14.59
C LEU A 694 -0.59 15.12 15.30
N ASN A 695 -1.19 15.47 16.45
CA ASN A 695 -0.75 16.61 17.25
C ASN A 695 0.67 16.41 17.78
N TRP A 696 0.99 15.23 18.32
CA TRP A 696 2.36 14.90 18.73
C TRP A 696 3.37 15.16 17.62
N ARG A 697 3.06 14.68 16.39
CA ARG A 697 3.91 14.94 15.21
C ARG A 697 3.97 16.42 14.84
N PHE A 698 2.88 17.15 14.94
CA PHE A 698 2.85 18.58 14.61
C PHE A 698 3.79 19.42 15.50
N HIS A 699 3.92 19.03 16.77
CA HIS A 699 4.84 19.66 17.70
C HIS A 699 6.28 19.17 17.56
N THR A 700 6.50 17.85 17.43
CA THR A 700 7.85 17.25 17.37
C THR A 700 8.52 17.37 15.99
N GLU A 701 7.77 17.25 14.89
CA GLU A 701 8.28 17.33 13.51
C GLU A 701 8.22 18.77 12.98
N SER A 702 8.65 19.75 13.79
CA SER A 702 8.50 21.20 13.50
C SER A 702 9.11 21.66 12.17
N LYS A 703 10.16 20.97 11.71
CA LYS A 703 10.88 21.26 10.46
C LYS A 703 10.19 20.69 9.21
N ALA A 704 9.26 19.74 9.36
CA ALA A 704 8.61 19.06 8.25
C ALA A 704 7.75 20.02 7.41
N PRO A 705 7.71 19.89 6.07
CA PRO A 705 6.97 20.80 5.19
C PRO A 705 5.48 20.93 5.55
N TRP A 706 4.81 19.82 5.85
CA TRP A 706 3.39 19.81 6.23
C TRP A 706 3.12 20.58 7.54
N ALA A 707 4.01 20.43 8.53
CA ALA A 707 3.90 21.11 9.82
C ALA A 707 4.15 22.60 9.66
N LYS A 708 5.16 23.00 8.86
CA LYS A 708 5.42 24.41 8.52
C LYS A 708 4.23 25.08 7.85
N VAL A 709 3.58 24.40 6.89
CA VAL A 709 2.36 24.90 6.23
C VAL A 709 1.28 25.21 7.25
N LEU A 710 0.97 24.26 8.13
CA LEU A 710 -0.08 24.44 9.14
C LEU A 710 0.29 25.52 10.18
N LYS A 711 1.53 25.53 10.69
CA LYS A 711 2.02 26.54 11.65
C LYS A 711 1.91 27.95 11.08
N LEU A 712 2.44 28.18 9.88
CA LEU A 712 2.44 29.52 9.26
C LEU A 712 1.04 29.96 8.82
N LYS A 713 0.14 29.02 8.51
CA LYS A 713 -1.24 29.32 8.12
C LYS A 713 -2.15 29.61 9.31
N TYR A 714 -2.01 28.87 10.41
CA TYR A 714 -2.98 28.90 11.51
C TYR A 714 -2.44 29.45 12.84
N CYS A 715 -1.13 29.34 13.11
CA CYS A 715 -0.50 29.80 14.36
C CYS A 715 0.13 31.20 14.24
N ASN A 716 -0.50 32.12 13.51
CA ASN A 716 -0.01 33.50 13.40
C ASN A 716 -0.61 34.39 14.50
N ARG A 717 0.11 35.46 14.88
CA ARG A 717 -0.30 36.40 15.96
C ARG A 717 -1.71 36.95 15.76
N GLN A 718 -2.10 37.25 14.51
CA GLN A 718 -3.43 37.79 14.19
C GLN A 718 -4.55 36.80 14.53
N ARG A 719 -4.37 35.51 14.26
CA ARG A 719 -5.37 34.48 14.59
C ARG A 719 -5.36 34.11 16.07
N LEU A 720 -4.20 34.08 16.70
CA LEU A 720 -4.05 33.82 18.14
C LEU A 720 -4.73 34.91 18.99
N ASN A 721 -4.63 36.17 18.55
CA ASN A 721 -5.23 37.32 19.24
C ASN A 721 -6.69 37.59 18.82
N ALA A 722 -7.29 36.73 17.98
CA ALA A 722 -8.66 36.93 17.53
C ALA A 722 -9.64 36.63 18.68
N ARG A 723 -10.58 37.55 18.93
CA ARG A 723 -11.63 37.42 19.98
C ARG A 723 -12.42 36.10 19.93
N ASN A 724 -12.51 35.46 18.75
CA ASN A 724 -13.20 34.18 18.56
C ASN A 724 -12.43 33.27 17.60
N GLU A 725 -11.42 32.55 18.09
CA GLU A 725 -10.61 31.61 17.28
C GLU A 725 -11.47 30.58 16.53
N ASN A 726 -12.56 30.11 17.16
CA ASN A 726 -13.45 29.08 16.63
C ASN A 726 -14.29 29.51 15.42
N LYS A 727 -14.51 30.82 15.21
CA LYS A 727 -15.27 31.35 14.06
C LYS A 727 -14.39 31.63 12.84
N LEU A 728 -13.07 31.55 12.97
CA LEU A 728 -12.16 31.84 11.86
C LEU A 728 -12.22 30.74 10.78
N PRO A 729 -12.09 31.12 9.49
CA PRO A 729 -11.99 30.15 8.40
C PRO A 729 -10.86 29.15 8.66
N SER A 730 -11.19 27.86 8.62
CA SER A 730 -10.27 26.75 8.89
C SER A 730 -10.56 25.58 7.96
N SER A 731 -9.50 24.87 7.60
CA SER A 731 -9.61 23.63 6.83
C SER A 731 -10.19 22.50 7.69
N ARG A 732 -10.58 21.41 7.03
CA ARG A 732 -11.03 20.20 7.74
C ARG A 732 -9.89 19.56 8.54
N ILE A 733 -8.66 19.62 8.04
CA ILE A 733 -7.48 19.08 8.73
C ILE A 733 -7.23 19.87 10.01
N TRP A 734 -7.23 21.21 9.96
CA TRP A 734 -7.01 22.03 11.14
C TRP A 734 -8.07 21.78 12.22
N LYS A 735 -9.35 21.66 11.83
CA LYS A 735 -10.43 21.28 12.75
C LYS A 735 -10.20 19.88 13.36
N SER A 736 -9.68 18.95 12.57
CA SER A 736 -9.36 17.59 13.05
C SER A 736 -8.21 17.61 14.05
N LEU A 737 -7.18 18.42 13.78
CA LEU A 737 -6.03 18.62 14.67
C LEU A 737 -6.47 19.22 16.02
N LYS A 738 -7.28 20.28 16.01
CA LYS A 738 -7.86 20.88 17.24
C LYS A 738 -8.70 19.89 18.06
N LYS A 739 -9.39 18.95 17.42
CA LYS A 739 -10.14 17.90 18.14
C LYS A 739 -9.21 16.86 18.78
N GLY A 740 -8.12 16.50 18.13
CA GLY A 740 -7.08 15.63 18.71
C GLY A 740 -6.29 16.30 19.85
N GLU A 741 -6.18 17.63 19.83
CA GLU A 741 -5.42 18.43 20.80
C GLU A 741 -5.90 18.19 22.25
N VAL A 742 -7.21 17.99 22.46
CA VAL A 742 -7.81 17.74 23.78
C VAL A 742 -7.26 16.47 24.44
N ILE A 743 -7.07 15.40 23.65
CA ILE A 743 -6.50 14.14 24.16
C ILE A 743 -4.98 14.23 24.22
N PHE A 744 -4.36 14.86 23.23
CA PHE A 744 -2.93 15.11 23.21
C PHE A 744 -2.46 15.84 24.48
N LYS A 745 -3.11 16.96 24.87
CA LYS A 745 -2.78 17.73 26.07
C LYS A 745 -2.90 16.95 27.38
N LYS A 746 -3.75 15.92 27.43
CA LYS A 746 -3.89 15.07 28.62
C LYS A 746 -2.75 14.06 28.77
N GLY A 747 -2.01 13.78 27.70
CA GLY A 747 -0.98 12.75 27.66
C GLY A 747 0.42 13.26 27.37
N VAL A 748 0.65 14.57 27.38
CA VAL A 748 1.98 15.17 27.18
C VAL A 748 2.43 15.95 28.39
N LYS A 749 3.73 15.92 28.63
CA LYS A 749 4.40 16.70 29.66
C LYS A 749 5.57 17.44 29.04
N TRP A 750 5.80 18.69 29.43
CA TRP A 750 7.04 19.38 29.07
C TRP A 750 8.16 18.97 30.02
N THR A 751 9.32 18.67 29.46
CA THR A 751 10.58 18.57 30.19
C THR A 751 11.31 19.90 30.01
N PRO A 752 11.41 20.72 31.07
CA PRO A 752 12.07 22.03 30.98
C PRO A 752 13.57 21.87 30.73
N GLY A 753 14.10 22.70 29.84
CA GLY A 753 15.52 22.90 29.61
C GLY A 753 16.17 23.83 30.65
N TYR A 754 17.47 24.08 30.53
CA TYR A 754 18.19 24.94 31.48
C TYR A 754 17.69 26.39 31.45
N GLU A 755 17.47 26.97 30.26
CA GLU A 755 16.91 28.32 30.06
C GLU A 755 15.43 28.29 29.64
N SER A 756 14.63 27.47 30.31
CA SER A 756 13.23 27.23 29.93
C SER A 756 12.40 28.51 29.92
N ASN A 757 11.69 28.75 28.81
CA ASN A 757 10.75 29.86 28.67
C ASN A 757 9.30 29.46 28.98
N LEU A 758 9.09 28.24 29.48
CA LEU A 758 7.78 27.73 29.88
C LEU A 758 7.21 28.55 31.05
N ASP A 759 5.90 28.77 31.02
CA ASP A 759 5.15 29.39 32.11
C ASP A 759 5.12 28.43 33.30
N PHE A 760 5.61 28.89 34.44
CA PHE A 760 5.75 28.06 35.65
C PHE A 760 4.40 27.50 36.12
N TRP A 761 3.30 28.25 35.94
CA TRP A 761 1.98 27.88 36.46
C TRP A 761 1.08 27.22 35.41
N ASN A 762 1.09 27.72 34.18
CA ASN A 762 0.11 27.39 33.16
C ASN A 762 0.57 26.27 32.21
N ASP A 763 1.88 26.07 32.03
CA ASP A 763 2.39 24.99 31.20
C ASP A 763 2.42 23.64 31.95
N SER A 764 2.13 22.57 31.23
CA SER A 764 2.05 21.21 31.80
C SER A 764 3.43 20.56 31.87
N TRP A 765 4.27 20.99 32.81
CA TRP A 765 5.62 20.43 33.02
C TRP A 765 5.76 19.63 34.33
N SER A 766 4.70 19.53 35.14
CA SER A 766 4.62 18.64 36.32
C SER A 766 3.81 17.36 36.03
N ASN A 767 3.93 16.35 36.89
CA ASN A 767 3.12 15.13 36.86
C ASN A 767 1.65 15.40 37.21
N PHE A 768 1.36 16.51 37.89
CA PHE A 768 -0.01 16.97 38.17
C PHE A 768 -0.61 17.82 37.03
N GLY A 769 0.13 18.03 35.94
CA GLY A 769 -0.25 18.93 34.85
C GLY A 769 0.14 20.39 35.11
N PRO A 770 -0.64 21.38 34.66
CA PRO A 770 -0.42 22.78 35.02
C PRO A 770 -0.55 22.99 36.54
N LEU A 771 0.51 23.51 37.19
CA LEU A 771 0.53 23.75 38.64
C LEU A 771 -0.61 24.66 39.09
N ARG A 772 -1.08 25.56 38.20
CA ARG A 772 -2.24 26.42 38.45
C ARG A 772 -3.50 25.65 38.86
N ASN A 773 -3.68 24.42 38.40
CA ASN A 773 -4.88 23.61 38.64
C ASN A 773 -4.86 22.90 40.01
N VAL A 774 -3.69 22.79 40.66
CA VAL A 774 -3.52 22.11 41.94
C VAL A 774 -3.35 23.06 43.12
N ILE A 775 -3.29 24.36 42.86
CA ILE A 775 -3.15 25.41 43.88
C ILE A 775 -4.45 26.21 44.04
N GLN A 776 -4.71 26.69 45.25
CA GLN A 776 -5.85 27.55 45.57
C GLN A 776 -5.39 28.98 45.88
N GLY A 777 -6.17 29.98 45.45
CA GLY A 777 -5.89 31.40 45.68
C GLY A 777 -5.49 32.20 44.42
N PRO A 778 -5.55 33.54 44.47
CA PRO A 778 -5.09 34.42 43.39
C PRO A 778 -3.56 34.53 43.39
N LEU A 779 -2.95 34.44 42.21
CA LEU A 779 -1.53 34.76 42.02
C LEU A 779 -1.36 36.28 41.97
N THR A 780 -0.29 36.82 42.57
CA THR A 780 0.09 38.22 42.37
C THR A 780 0.49 38.44 40.90
N CYS A 781 0.30 39.66 40.36
CA CYS A 781 0.63 39.94 38.95
C CYS A 781 2.07 39.56 38.58
N SER A 782 3.03 39.83 39.47
CA SER A 782 4.44 39.44 39.33
C SER A 782 4.64 37.91 39.33
N SER A 783 3.91 37.18 40.18
CA SER A 783 3.99 35.72 40.25
C SER A 783 3.32 35.04 39.07
N SER A 784 2.30 35.65 38.48
CA SER A 784 1.50 35.06 37.39
C SER A 784 2.26 34.92 36.07
N SER A 785 3.33 35.69 35.87
CA SER A 785 4.16 35.68 34.66
C SER A 785 5.51 34.97 34.84
N LEU A 786 5.71 34.25 35.95
CA LEU A 786 6.96 33.54 36.23
C LEU A 786 7.22 32.46 35.20
N LYS A 787 8.45 32.42 34.67
CA LYS A 787 8.94 31.32 33.85
C LYS A 787 9.74 30.34 34.71
N VAL A 788 9.86 29.10 34.24
CA VAL A 788 10.63 28.06 34.95
C VAL A 788 12.08 28.50 35.24
N LYS A 789 12.71 29.25 34.31
CA LYS A 789 14.04 29.83 34.53
C LYS A 789 14.11 30.90 35.62
N ASP A 790 13.02 31.64 35.86
CA ASP A 790 13.00 32.74 36.83
C ASP A 790 12.95 32.19 38.27
N VAL A 791 12.45 30.97 38.43
CA VAL A 791 12.24 30.28 39.70
C VAL A 791 13.39 29.32 40.03
N ARG A 792 14.40 29.22 39.16
CA ARG A 792 15.54 28.31 39.33
C ARG A 792 16.85 29.07 39.15
N VAL A 793 17.65 29.13 40.21
CA VAL A 793 18.97 29.81 40.21
C VAL A 793 20.03 28.79 40.62
N SER A 794 21.10 28.66 39.83
CA SER A 794 22.27 27.81 40.16
C SER A 794 21.97 26.34 40.48
N GLY A 795 20.95 25.75 39.83
CA GLY A 795 20.61 24.33 39.98
C GLY A 795 19.64 24.01 41.12
N SER A 796 19.23 25.01 41.92
CA SER A 796 18.22 24.87 42.98
C SER A 796 16.98 25.73 42.70
N TRP A 797 15.85 25.33 43.28
CA TRP A 797 14.61 26.09 43.22
C TRP A 797 14.68 27.28 44.19
N ASN A 798 14.39 28.48 43.68
CA ASN A 798 14.35 29.71 44.46
C ASN A 798 12.94 29.89 45.05
N TRP A 799 12.68 29.20 46.17
CA TRP A 799 11.39 29.22 46.86
C TRP A 799 10.90 30.61 47.27
N PRO A 800 11.76 31.56 47.71
CA PRO A 800 11.34 32.93 48.02
C PRO A 800 10.62 33.69 46.88
N ILE A 801 10.93 33.36 45.62
CA ILE A 801 10.28 33.98 44.45
C ILE A 801 8.84 33.47 44.28
N ILE A 802 8.56 32.25 44.73
CA ILE A 802 7.22 31.68 44.77
C ILE A 802 6.55 32.21 46.05
N GLN A 803 5.91 33.38 45.97
CA GLN A 803 5.22 34.03 47.08
C GLN A 803 3.89 33.32 47.46
N MET A 804 3.91 32.00 47.61
CA MET A 804 2.74 31.18 47.94
C MET A 804 3.14 29.86 48.60
N ASN A 805 2.40 29.45 49.64
CA ASN A 805 2.58 28.15 50.27
C ASN A 805 2.09 27.03 49.34
N LEU A 806 3.03 26.29 48.75
CA LEU A 806 2.73 25.11 47.95
C LEU A 806 2.51 23.88 48.85
N PRO A 807 1.54 23.00 48.52
CA PRO A 807 1.41 21.68 49.15
C PRO A 807 2.74 20.90 49.14
N ILE A 808 3.02 20.16 50.23
CA ILE A 808 4.27 19.41 50.43
C ILE A 808 4.53 18.43 49.27
N ASP A 809 3.49 17.79 48.74
CA ASP A 809 3.60 16.83 47.65
C ASP A 809 4.10 17.49 46.35
N ILE A 810 3.69 18.74 46.09
CA ILE A 810 4.16 19.52 44.93
C ILE A 810 5.62 19.91 45.14
N ILE A 811 6.01 20.37 46.34
CA ILE A 811 7.40 20.74 46.64
C ILE A 811 8.32 19.53 46.44
N ARG A 812 7.94 18.35 46.93
CA ARG A 812 8.70 17.11 46.75
C ARG A 812 8.84 16.73 45.28
N GLU A 813 7.78 16.87 44.49
CA GLU A 813 7.84 16.58 43.06
C GLU A 813 8.74 17.57 42.31
N LEU A 814 8.65 18.86 42.63
CA LEU A 814 9.50 19.90 42.05
C LEU A 814 10.98 19.61 42.35
N GLN A 815 11.30 19.25 43.60
CA GLN A 815 12.64 18.83 43.99
C GLN A 815 13.10 17.55 43.26
N ALA A 816 12.19 16.60 43.03
CA ALA A 816 12.47 15.35 42.32
C ALA A 816 12.52 15.49 40.80
N THR A 817 12.11 16.63 40.22
CA THR A 817 12.08 16.84 38.78
C THR A 817 13.50 17.05 38.26
N PRO A 818 14.07 16.11 37.47
CA PRO A 818 15.42 16.24 36.96
C PRO A 818 15.42 17.31 35.86
N ILE A 819 16.17 18.38 36.07
CA ILE A 819 16.34 19.45 35.08
C ILE A 819 17.83 19.55 34.76
N PRO A 820 18.21 19.59 33.47
CA PRO A 820 19.60 19.58 33.06
C PRO A 820 20.40 20.76 33.63
N ILE A 821 21.68 20.54 33.95
CA ILE A 821 22.60 21.56 34.49
C ILE A 821 23.34 22.29 33.34
N THR A 822 23.33 21.73 32.13
CA THR A 822 24.02 22.27 30.96
C THR A 822 23.11 23.11 30.07
N SER A 823 23.59 24.26 29.59
CA SER A 823 22.87 25.22 28.73
C SER A 823 22.43 24.70 27.35
N ARG A 824 22.87 23.49 26.94
CA ARG A 824 22.59 22.93 25.60
C ARG A 824 21.25 22.21 25.45
N ILE A 825 20.46 22.06 26.52
CA ILE A 825 19.19 21.33 26.46
C ILE A 825 18.02 22.32 26.47
N GLU A 826 17.36 22.44 25.32
CA GLU A 826 16.10 23.18 25.12
C GLU A 826 14.91 22.42 25.74
N ASP A 827 13.79 23.13 25.92
CA ASP A 827 12.50 22.56 26.34
C ASP A 827 12.02 21.47 25.36
N ARG A 828 11.62 20.31 25.88
CA ARG A 828 11.17 19.17 25.06
C ARG A 828 9.81 18.66 25.53
N LEU A 829 8.99 18.19 24.58
CA LEU A 829 7.77 17.46 24.89
C LEU A 829 8.12 15.99 25.15
N ALA A 830 7.62 15.45 26.25
CA ALA A 830 7.69 14.06 26.68
C ALA A 830 6.29 13.42 26.63
#